data_AF-A0A954Y3S0-F1
#
_entry.id   AF-A0A954Y3S0-F1
#
_cell.length_a   1.000
_cell.length_b   1.000
_cell.length_c   1.000
_cell.angle_alpha   90.00
_cell.angle_beta   90.00
_cell.angle_gamma   90.00
#
_symmetry.space_group_name_H-M   'P 1'
#
loop_
_entity.id
_entity.type
_entity.pdbx_description
1 polymer ?
#
loop_
_entity_poly.entity_id
_entity_poly.type
_entity_poly.pdbx_seq_one_letter_code
_entity_poly.pdbx_strand_id
1 'polypeptide(L)'
;QQTGNLIVGSIANRGGVGGESVDGHVKTTHFNLVTGLRTEYVHNDLESYGGGEDHNLPGLLKKSDGNLLAFYAAHNNLNGTEDDRSYYRTYDVNTDSWGAESEHHWWSVIPNNAPGSGGTTYSNVFQLSAEDPDGDGNGRLYNIARTQQSPHIMYSDDNGVTWQYGGQLTKQPSNPPASSYVNGYYKYSSNGVDRIDLVATEFHPRDFNTSLYHAYIQDGKLYDSAGAEIDGDIFDAASSFDANNVASTDDFTQVFQAGLSSNSRAWMSDVQRYQDGSIAVLFKARAGGFGSHTTGANDHRVWYARFDQGTGQWTNHEIAKAGGQLFSGQETDYTGLGALHPNDPSTIYISTEVDPTTDAPLAHHEIYKGVTADQGATWTWTAITENSSYDNLRPIIPSWDANNTAVLWWRGTMSASQFYDTAVVGVIDRSAEVVGLVSYFDASPANTTFADNSPLTTTGPAGTAGAADGSWHLRTGVGNGDAVFAADESGAEDAPTLKTTINSVAAGTYDVFAFFWSDVNQDWQLEAGLSADDLMLFRMRGSQQAEADQFDGSPVVDQGSRSLYRAYLGRVNLAAEGTIDVFVNDSTGGASQAAWYDGIGLAEVTSAIARPGDYNDDGVVDAADYTVWRDQMALGELGAIPNNETVTPGRVTMEDYQVWLSNYGRWYPQGPLISSLTPEPTGLSLAVLAIASACKCSKRAAER
;
A
#
# COMPACT_ATOMS: atom_id res chain seq x y z
N GLN A 1 -7.31 -16.18 -11.65
CA GLN A 1 -8.02 -16.22 -10.35
C GLN A 1 -7.56 -17.38 -9.45
N GLN A 2 -6.77 -18.36 -9.93
CA GLN A 2 -6.49 -19.58 -9.14
C GLN A 2 -5.36 -19.48 -8.09
N THR A 3 -4.50 -18.45 -8.10
CA THR A 3 -3.36 -18.36 -7.15
C THR A 3 -3.52 -17.33 -6.04
N GLY A 4 -4.56 -16.48 -6.06
CA GLY A 4 -4.90 -15.58 -4.96
C GLY A 4 -3.74 -14.82 -4.32
N ASN A 5 -2.71 -14.40 -5.07
CA ASN A 5 -1.56 -13.70 -4.51
C ASN A 5 -1.68 -12.19 -4.75
N LEU A 6 -1.39 -11.42 -3.72
CA LEU A 6 -1.06 -10.01 -3.79
C LEU A 6 0.46 -9.87 -3.93
N ILE A 7 0.92 -9.15 -4.96
CA ILE A 7 2.34 -8.98 -5.25
C ILE A 7 2.73 -7.53 -5.01
N VAL A 8 3.79 -7.31 -4.25
CA VAL A 8 4.24 -5.97 -3.86
C VAL A 8 5.73 -5.82 -4.16
N GLY A 9 6.09 -4.75 -4.87
CA GLY A 9 7.47 -4.36 -5.09
C GLY A 9 8.02 -3.53 -3.93
N SER A 10 9.26 -3.76 -3.55
CA SER A 10 9.97 -2.94 -2.56
C SER A 10 11.45 -2.81 -2.93
N ILE A 11 12.13 -1.83 -2.34
CA ILE A 11 13.58 -1.72 -2.41
C ILE A 11 14.11 -1.44 -1.00
N ALA A 12 15.16 -2.17 -0.64
CA ALA A 12 15.79 -2.02 0.66
C ALA A 12 16.72 -0.79 0.68
N ASN A 13 16.82 -0.18 1.86
CA ASN A 13 17.66 0.98 2.10
C ASN A 13 18.55 0.73 3.31
N ARG A 14 19.80 1.20 3.27
CA ARG A 14 20.77 1.09 4.37
C ARG A 14 20.30 1.70 5.69
N GLY A 15 19.33 2.62 5.65
CA GLY A 15 18.74 3.22 6.83
C GLY A 15 17.82 2.26 7.59
N GLY A 16 17.34 1.19 6.94
CA GLY A 16 16.44 0.20 7.51
C GLY A 16 17.12 -1.10 7.95
N VAL A 17 16.29 -2.13 8.14
CA VAL A 17 16.72 -3.46 8.56
C VAL A 17 17.71 -4.07 7.54
N GLY A 18 18.78 -4.69 8.06
CA GLY A 18 19.87 -5.27 7.27
C GLY A 18 20.97 -4.28 6.89
N GLY A 19 20.70 -2.97 7.01
CA GLY A 19 21.69 -1.92 6.77
C GLY A 19 22.35 -2.00 5.40
N GLU A 20 23.64 -1.66 5.33
CA GLU A 20 24.42 -1.65 4.08
C GLU A 20 24.48 -3.01 3.38
N SER A 21 24.26 -4.13 4.08
CA SER A 21 24.37 -5.48 3.50
C SER A 21 23.24 -5.84 2.55
N VAL A 22 22.15 -5.06 2.58
CA VAL A 22 20.96 -5.26 1.73
C VAL A 22 20.55 -3.98 1.01
N ASP A 23 21.34 -2.90 1.11
CA ASP A 23 21.04 -1.63 0.45
C ASP A 23 20.88 -1.85 -1.06
N GLY A 24 19.92 -1.18 -1.70
CA GLY A 24 19.70 -1.32 -3.14
C GLY A 24 19.02 -2.63 -3.58
N HIS A 25 18.80 -3.60 -2.69
CA HIS A 25 18.10 -4.84 -3.07
C HIS A 25 16.66 -4.55 -3.53
N VAL A 26 16.42 -4.71 -4.83
CA VAL A 26 15.09 -4.72 -5.44
C VAL A 26 14.41 -6.04 -5.09
N LYS A 27 13.19 -5.98 -4.59
CA LYS A 27 12.45 -7.13 -4.06
C LYS A 27 11.02 -7.18 -4.56
N THR A 28 10.48 -8.40 -4.59
CA THR A 28 9.02 -8.62 -4.61
C THR A 28 8.61 -9.49 -3.43
N THR A 29 7.47 -9.16 -2.83
CA THR A 29 6.83 -9.98 -1.80
C THR A 29 5.52 -10.52 -2.36
N HIS A 30 5.35 -11.84 -2.32
CA HIS A 30 4.13 -12.54 -2.72
C HIS A 30 3.34 -12.86 -1.46
N PHE A 31 2.22 -12.20 -1.24
CA PHE A 31 1.30 -12.45 -0.13
C PHE A 31 0.12 -13.31 -0.60
N ASN A 32 0.00 -14.52 -0.07
CA ASN A 32 -1.08 -15.43 -0.40
C ASN A 32 -2.36 -15.01 0.34
N LEU A 33 -3.38 -14.56 -0.40
CA LEU A 33 -4.63 -14.04 0.14
C LEU A 33 -5.50 -15.13 0.78
N VAL A 34 -5.22 -16.42 0.54
CA VAL A 34 -5.93 -17.55 1.17
C VAL A 34 -5.27 -17.94 2.48
N THR A 35 -3.94 -18.11 2.49
CA THR A 35 -3.20 -18.60 3.67
C THR A 35 -2.61 -17.48 4.52
N GLY A 36 -2.62 -16.23 4.06
CA GLY A 36 -1.97 -15.11 4.73
C GLY A 36 -0.43 -15.20 4.81
N LEU A 37 0.18 -16.24 4.20
CA LEU A 37 1.62 -16.42 4.15
C LEU A 37 2.25 -15.49 3.12
N ARG A 38 3.52 -15.14 3.33
CA ARG A 38 4.25 -14.26 2.42
C ARG A 38 5.64 -14.81 2.10
N THR A 39 6.04 -14.68 0.84
CA THR A 39 7.34 -15.11 0.34
C THR A 39 8.06 -13.92 -0.28
N GLU A 40 9.31 -13.67 0.14
CA GLU A 40 10.15 -12.60 -0.39
C GLU A 40 11.12 -13.13 -1.45
N TYR A 41 11.24 -12.41 -2.56
CA TYR A 41 12.20 -12.66 -3.63
C TYR A 41 13.11 -11.44 -3.77
N VAL A 42 14.42 -11.67 -3.74
CA VAL A 42 15.43 -10.65 -4.05
C VAL A 42 15.80 -10.76 -5.54
N HIS A 43 15.78 -9.64 -6.24
CA HIS A 43 16.04 -9.57 -7.68
C HIS A 43 17.46 -9.11 -8.00
N ASN A 44 17.73 -7.83 -7.80
CA ASN A 44 18.97 -7.18 -8.17
C ASN A 44 19.38 -6.24 -7.05
N ASP A 45 20.65 -5.87 -7.04
CA ASP A 45 21.21 -4.83 -6.21
C ASP A 45 21.39 -3.59 -7.09
N LEU A 46 20.51 -2.61 -6.89
CA LEU A 46 20.42 -1.42 -7.72
C LEU A 46 20.47 -0.16 -6.86
N GLU A 47 21.67 0.38 -6.72
CA GLU A 47 21.92 1.63 -6.01
C GLU A 47 21.93 2.84 -6.95
N SER A 48 21.37 3.96 -6.51
CA SER A 48 21.46 5.25 -7.19
C SER A 48 21.93 6.33 -6.22
N TYR A 49 22.75 7.26 -6.72
CA TYR A 49 23.39 8.28 -5.88
C TYR A 49 24.14 7.71 -4.65
N GLY A 50 24.65 6.48 -4.79
CA GLY A 50 25.50 5.80 -3.81
C GLY A 50 24.78 4.95 -2.76
N GLY A 51 23.49 4.65 -2.91
CA GLY A 51 22.75 3.67 -2.10
C GLY A 51 21.36 3.33 -2.64
N GLY A 52 20.57 2.57 -1.88
CA GLY A 52 19.19 2.22 -2.23
C GLY A 52 18.28 3.44 -2.31
N GLU A 53 17.37 3.46 -3.29
CA GLU A 53 16.68 4.68 -3.69
C GLU A 53 15.23 4.38 -4.13
N ASP A 54 14.25 5.19 -3.71
CA ASP A 54 12.82 4.90 -3.90
C ASP A 54 12.32 4.92 -5.36
N HIS A 55 13.09 5.44 -6.30
CA HIS A 55 12.76 5.45 -7.73
C HIS A 55 13.09 4.12 -8.41
N ASN A 56 13.90 3.27 -7.77
CA ASN A 56 14.39 2.00 -8.30
C ASN A 56 13.39 0.84 -8.08
N LEU A 57 12.18 1.15 -7.63
CA LEU A 57 11.10 0.18 -7.40
C LEU A 57 10.69 -0.53 -8.71
N PRO A 58 10.30 -1.81 -8.65
CA PRO A 58 9.85 -2.53 -9.82
C PRO A 58 8.42 -2.14 -10.20
N GLY A 59 8.21 -1.82 -11.48
CA GLY A 59 6.92 -1.86 -12.13
C GLY A 59 6.48 -3.32 -12.31
N LEU A 60 5.24 -3.62 -11.96
CA LEU A 60 4.68 -4.97 -11.99
C LEU A 60 3.50 -5.05 -12.94
N LEU A 61 3.44 -6.13 -13.72
CA LEU A 61 2.33 -6.40 -14.64
C LEU A 61 1.96 -7.87 -14.58
N LYS A 62 0.67 -8.15 -14.38
CA LYS A 62 0.12 -9.48 -14.64
C LYS A 62 -0.17 -9.59 -16.14
N LYS A 63 0.52 -10.51 -16.80
CA LYS A 63 0.39 -10.76 -18.23
C LYS A 63 -0.89 -11.54 -18.58
N SER A 64 -1.29 -11.47 -19.85
CA SER A 64 -2.42 -12.21 -20.43
C SER A 64 -2.31 -13.72 -20.26
N ASP A 65 -1.08 -14.27 -20.29
CA ASP A 65 -0.80 -15.69 -20.07
C ASP A 65 -0.87 -16.12 -18.59
N GLY A 66 -1.08 -15.17 -17.67
CA GLY A 66 -1.14 -15.39 -16.23
C GLY A 66 0.19 -15.23 -15.49
N ASN A 67 1.32 -15.15 -16.20
CA ASN A 67 2.64 -14.88 -15.60
C ASN A 67 2.74 -13.43 -15.10
N LEU A 68 3.77 -13.14 -14.31
CA LEU A 68 4.04 -11.78 -13.83
C LEU A 68 5.31 -11.26 -14.48
N LEU A 69 5.31 -10.00 -14.90
CA LEU A 69 6.49 -9.26 -15.36
C LEU A 69 6.87 -8.25 -14.28
N ALA A 70 8.14 -8.27 -13.88
CA ALA A 70 8.77 -7.20 -13.10
C ALA A 70 9.79 -6.47 -13.97
N PHE A 71 9.73 -5.14 -13.96
CA PHE A 71 10.60 -4.26 -14.74
C PHE A 71 11.11 -3.14 -13.84
N TYR A 72 12.42 -2.89 -13.82
CA TYR A 72 13.04 -1.89 -12.95
C TYR A 72 14.23 -1.22 -13.64
N ALA A 73 14.53 0.01 -13.23
CA ALA A 73 15.66 0.80 -13.70
C ALA A 73 16.17 1.63 -12.52
N ALA A 74 17.40 2.15 -12.61
CA ALA A 74 17.91 3.01 -11.57
C ALA A 74 17.38 4.46 -11.74
N HIS A 75 17.96 5.43 -11.03
CA HIS A 75 17.53 6.82 -11.07
C HIS A 75 18.51 7.74 -11.79
N ASN A 76 18.45 7.81 -13.13
CA ASN A 76 19.09 8.81 -14.01
C ASN A 76 20.64 8.81 -13.97
N ASN A 77 21.25 8.34 -12.89
CA ASN A 77 22.67 8.31 -12.64
C ASN A 77 22.98 7.20 -11.61
N LEU A 78 23.61 6.13 -12.08
CA LEU A 78 24.23 5.12 -11.25
C LEU A 78 25.54 5.69 -10.71
N ASN A 79 25.96 5.25 -9.52
CA ASN A 79 27.22 5.73 -8.96
C ASN A 79 28.40 5.43 -9.91
N GLY A 80 29.03 6.48 -10.45
CA GLY A 80 30.21 6.36 -11.31
C GLY A 80 30.00 5.77 -12.71
N THR A 81 28.76 5.54 -13.15
CA THR A 81 28.43 5.01 -14.48
C THR A 81 27.15 5.64 -15.05
N GLU A 82 27.03 5.66 -16.37
CA GLU A 82 25.81 6.07 -17.05
C GLU A 82 24.72 4.99 -16.91
N ASP A 83 23.53 5.39 -16.48
CA ASP A 83 22.40 4.52 -16.11
C ASP A 83 21.41 4.33 -17.26
N ASP A 84 21.86 3.78 -18.39
CA ASP A 84 21.03 3.65 -19.59
C ASP A 84 20.28 2.32 -19.66
N ARG A 85 20.08 1.63 -18.52
CA ARG A 85 19.55 0.27 -18.49
C ARG A 85 18.18 0.18 -17.85
N SER A 86 17.44 -0.82 -18.31
CA SER A 86 16.33 -1.39 -17.55
C SER A 86 16.51 -2.90 -17.49
N TYR A 87 16.09 -3.48 -16.37
CA TYR A 87 16.17 -4.89 -16.05
C TYR A 87 14.77 -5.45 -15.94
N TYR A 88 14.60 -6.72 -16.29
CA TYR A 88 13.31 -7.37 -16.20
C TYR A 88 13.40 -8.88 -15.98
N ARG A 89 12.35 -9.41 -15.36
CA ARG A 89 12.15 -10.84 -15.09
C ARG A 89 10.70 -11.21 -15.28
N THR A 90 10.47 -12.46 -15.67
CA THR A 90 9.13 -13.05 -15.69
C THR A 90 9.02 -14.10 -14.58
N TYR A 91 7.95 -14.04 -13.80
CA TYR A 91 7.56 -15.09 -12.85
C TYR A 91 6.63 -16.07 -13.56
N ASP A 92 7.04 -17.35 -13.61
CA ASP A 92 6.18 -18.41 -14.09
C ASP A 92 5.30 -18.91 -12.94
N VAL A 93 3.99 -18.67 -13.06
CA VAL A 93 3.02 -19.06 -12.02
C VAL A 93 2.80 -20.57 -11.91
N ASN A 94 3.19 -21.35 -12.92
CA ASN A 94 3.05 -22.80 -12.90
C ASN A 94 4.24 -23.47 -12.21
N THR A 95 5.44 -22.88 -12.30
CA THR A 95 6.65 -23.39 -11.63
C THR A 95 6.95 -22.65 -10.33
N ASP A 96 6.17 -21.60 -10.01
CA ASP A 96 6.30 -20.78 -8.80
C ASP A 96 7.71 -20.19 -8.65
N SER A 97 8.25 -19.64 -9.74
CA SER A 97 9.64 -19.18 -9.79
C SER A 97 9.88 -18.02 -10.74
N TRP A 98 10.77 -17.12 -10.33
CA TRP A 98 11.32 -16.08 -11.21
C TRP A 98 12.33 -16.66 -12.21
N GLY A 99 12.20 -16.26 -13.47
CA GLY A 99 13.19 -16.52 -14.51
C GLY A 99 14.49 -15.73 -14.33
N ALA A 100 15.44 -15.98 -15.23
CA ALA A 100 16.69 -15.21 -15.30
C ALA A 100 16.41 -13.72 -15.57
N GLU A 101 17.24 -12.85 -15.00
CA GLU A 101 17.19 -11.42 -15.30
C GLU A 101 17.68 -11.16 -16.73
N SER A 102 16.98 -10.29 -17.42
CA SER A 102 17.38 -9.73 -18.71
C SER A 102 17.55 -8.22 -18.58
N GLU A 103 18.36 -7.62 -19.45
CA GLU A 103 18.59 -6.17 -19.48
C GLU A 103 18.36 -5.60 -20.89
N HIS A 104 18.00 -4.33 -20.96
CA HIS A 104 17.91 -3.54 -22.19
C HIS A 104 18.73 -2.25 -22.06
N HIS A 105 19.49 -1.89 -23.10
CA HIS A 105 20.36 -0.71 -23.16
C HIS A 105 19.75 0.37 -24.06
N TRP A 106 19.19 1.41 -23.45
CA TRP A 106 18.38 2.42 -24.14
C TRP A 106 19.18 3.25 -25.14
N TRP A 107 20.42 3.64 -24.87
CA TRP A 107 21.13 4.55 -25.79
C TRP A 107 21.68 3.88 -27.03
N SER A 108 21.78 2.55 -27.02
CA SER A 108 22.15 1.81 -28.23
C SER A 108 21.05 1.87 -29.30
N VAL A 109 19.81 2.20 -28.90
CA VAL A 109 18.63 2.18 -29.77
C VAL A 109 17.98 3.56 -29.96
N ILE A 110 18.21 4.52 -29.05
CA ILE A 110 17.72 5.90 -29.22
C ILE A 110 18.48 6.61 -30.34
N PRO A 111 17.79 7.25 -31.31
CA PRO A 111 18.44 8.01 -32.37
C PRO A 111 19.32 9.14 -31.83
N ASN A 112 20.51 9.31 -32.41
CA ASN A 112 21.47 10.35 -32.00
C ASN A 112 20.95 11.79 -32.08
N ASN A 113 19.85 12.04 -32.82
CA ASN A 113 19.23 13.35 -32.93
C ASN A 113 18.03 13.55 -31.98
N ALA A 114 17.69 12.54 -31.17
CA ALA A 114 16.71 12.71 -30.09
C ALA A 114 17.28 13.67 -29.02
N PRO A 115 16.48 14.62 -28.52
CA PRO A 115 16.93 15.57 -27.51
C PRO A 115 16.97 14.93 -26.13
N GLY A 116 18.01 15.27 -25.36
CA GLY A 116 18.11 14.92 -23.96
C GLY A 116 19.46 14.33 -23.59
N SER A 117 19.60 14.02 -22.31
CA SER A 117 20.80 13.40 -21.74
C SER A 117 20.44 12.73 -20.42
N GLY A 118 21.33 11.90 -19.88
CA GLY A 118 21.09 11.24 -18.60
C GLY A 118 20.36 9.91 -18.74
N GLY A 119 20.40 9.16 -17.65
CA GLY A 119 19.97 7.77 -17.59
C GLY A 119 18.46 7.57 -17.59
N THR A 120 18.11 6.35 -17.30
CA THR A 120 16.76 5.81 -17.30
C THR A 120 16.20 5.87 -15.88
N THR A 121 14.88 6.05 -15.74
CA THR A 121 14.15 6.02 -14.47
C THR A 121 12.71 5.66 -14.74
N TYR A 122 12.06 4.98 -13.78
CA TYR A 122 10.64 4.63 -13.77
C TYR A 122 10.22 3.70 -14.91
N SER A 123 10.00 2.43 -14.61
CA SER A 123 9.38 1.52 -15.58
C SER A 123 7.86 1.50 -15.41
N ASN A 124 7.12 1.82 -16.46
CA ASN A 124 5.65 1.79 -16.47
C ASN A 124 5.19 0.75 -17.48
N VAL A 125 4.72 -0.40 -17.00
CA VAL A 125 4.46 -1.59 -17.81
C VAL A 125 2.97 -1.84 -18.03
N PHE A 126 2.58 -2.10 -19.29
CA PHE A 126 1.20 -2.37 -19.71
C PHE A 126 1.15 -3.50 -20.73
N GLN A 127 -0.01 -4.14 -20.88
CA GLN A 127 -0.31 -5.06 -21.98
C GLN A 127 -1.64 -4.65 -22.61
N LEU A 128 -1.67 -4.52 -23.93
CA LEU A 128 -2.89 -4.23 -24.69
C LEU A 128 -3.26 -5.47 -25.51
N SER A 129 -4.25 -6.23 -25.04
CA SER A 129 -4.65 -7.49 -25.69
C SER A 129 -5.21 -7.32 -27.10
N ALA A 130 -5.71 -6.14 -27.46
CA ALA A 130 -6.26 -5.84 -28.78
C ALA A 130 -5.18 -5.46 -29.80
N GLU A 131 -3.97 -5.12 -29.34
CA GLU A 131 -2.83 -4.81 -30.19
C GLU A 131 -1.95 -6.05 -30.32
N ASP A 132 -2.28 -6.95 -31.26
CA ASP A 132 -1.63 -8.25 -31.42
C ASP A 132 -1.12 -8.45 -32.86
N PRO A 133 0.02 -7.82 -33.22
CA PRO A 133 0.51 -7.83 -34.60
C PRO A 133 1.10 -9.17 -35.03
N ASP A 134 1.56 -10.02 -34.09
CA ASP A 134 2.11 -11.35 -34.39
C ASP A 134 1.06 -12.46 -34.33
N GLY A 135 -0.09 -12.19 -33.71
CA GLY A 135 -1.26 -13.06 -33.66
C GLY A 135 -1.12 -14.20 -32.64
N ASP A 136 -0.26 -14.04 -31.64
CA ASP A 136 0.01 -15.06 -30.61
C ASP A 136 -1.07 -15.11 -29.51
N GLY A 137 -1.96 -14.12 -29.48
CA GLY A 137 -3.06 -14.00 -28.52
C GLY A 137 -2.66 -13.41 -27.17
N ASN A 138 -1.41 -12.99 -26.98
CA ASN A 138 -0.94 -12.32 -25.77
C ASN A 138 -1.12 -10.80 -25.87
N GLY A 139 -1.03 -10.25 -27.08
CA GLY A 139 -1.06 -8.81 -27.33
C GLY A 139 0.24 -8.12 -26.90
N ARG A 140 0.37 -6.85 -27.30
CA ARG A 140 1.58 -6.06 -27.17
C ARG A 140 1.82 -5.60 -25.74
N LEU A 141 3.04 -5.81 -25.28
CA LEU A 141 3.56 -5.24 -24.04
C LEU A 141 4.18 -3.88 -24.32
N TYR A 142 4.02 -2.97 -23.36
CA TYR A 142 4.64 -1.65 -23.33
C TYR A 142 5.46 -1.49 -22.06
N ASN A 143 6.62 -0.85 -22.17
CA ASN A 143 7.31 -0.21 -21.06
C ASN A 143 7.58 1.25 -21.45
N ILE A 144 6.99 2.19 -20.71
CA ILE A 144 7.24 3.62 -20.90
C ILE A 144 8.15 4.09 -19.76
N ALA A 145 9.37 4.46 -20.10
CA ALA A 145 10.37 4.90 -19.12
C ALA A 145 10.88 6.30 -19.41
N ARG A 146 11.27 7.01 -18.35
CA ARG A 146 11.97 8.29 -18.50
C ARG A 146 13.43 8.00 -18.80
N THR A 147 13.90 8.26 -20.01
CA THR A 147 15.32 8.18 -20.38
C THR A 147 15.68 9.41 -21.21
N GLN A 148 16.94 9.87 -21.15
CA GLN A 148 17.32 11.17 -21.72
C GLN A 148 16.37 12.31 -21.30
N GLN A 149 15.94 12.30 -20.03
CA GLN A 149 15.03 13.29 -19.43
C GLN A 149 13.61 13.35 -20.02
N SER A 150 13.22 12.46 -20.94
CA SER A 150 11.89 12.42 -21.58
C SER A 150 11.24 11.04 -21.47
N PRO A 151 9.92 10.90 -21.62
CA PRO A 151 9.30 9.58 -21.72
C PRO A 151 9.62 8.95 -23.08
N HIS A 152 10.13 7.73 -23.07
CA HIS A 152 10.36 6.92 -24.27
C HIS A 152 9.59 5.60 -24.17
N ILE A 153 9.13 5.12 -25.32
CA ILE A 153 8.39 3.87 -25.45
C ILE A 153 9.36 2.74 -25.77
N MET A 154 9.13 1.61 -25.12
CA MET A 154 9.62 0.30 -25.54
C MET A 154 8.43 -0.64 -25.63
N TYR A 155 8.43 -1.55 -26.60
CA TYR A 155 7.35 -2.53 -26.73
C TYR A 155 7.89 -3.92 -27.05
N SER A 156 7.08 -4.93 -26.77
CA SER A 156 7.35 -6.33 -27.10
C SER A 156 6.09 -6.94 -27.70
N ASP A 157 6.26 -7.58 -28.86
CA ASP A 157 5.22 -8.31 -29.56
C ASP A 157 5.33 -9.83 -29.35
N ASP A 158 6.38 -10.31 -28.68
CA ASP A 158 6.64 -11.74 -28.42
C ASP A 158 6.52 -12.08 -26.93
N ASN A 159 5.55 -11.45 -26.27
CA ASN A 159 5.20 -11.67 -24.87
C ASN A 159 6.38 -11.49 -23.88
N GLY A 160 7.28 -10.56 -24.19
CA GLY A 160 8.38 -10.10 -23.32
C GLY A 160 9.71 -10.82 -23.56
N VAL A 161 9.84 -11.59 -24.64
CA VAL A 161 11.09 -12.29 -24.99
C VAL A 161 12.11 -11.32 -25.60
N THR A 162 11.67 -10.42 -26.48
CA THR A 162 12.48 -9.34 -27.04
C THR A 162 11.75 -8.01 -26.97
N TRP A 163 12.52 -6.93 -26.85
CA TRP A 163 11.98 -5.58 -26.72
C TRP A 163 12.56 -4.65 -27.78
N GLN A 164 11.69 -3.82 -28.35
CA GLN A 164 11.99 -2.89 -29.42
C GLN A 164 11.79 -1.44 -28.95
N TYR A 165 12.66 -0.55 -29.38
CA TYR A 165 12.49 0.89 -29.13
C TYR A 165 11.35 1.45 -29.97
N GLY A 166 10.42 2.12 -29.30
CA GLY A 166 9.22 2.69 -29.88
C GLY A 166 9.27 4.19 -30.10
N GLY A 167 10.36 4.89 -29.78
CA GLY A 167 10.44 6.34 -29.96
C GLY A 167 10.24 7.15 -28.67
N GLN A 168 10.47 8.46 -28.77
CA GLN A 168 10.22 9.42 -27.71
C GLN A 168 8.74 9.81 -27.73
N LEU A 169 8.02 9.61 -26.62
CA LEU A 169 6.57 9.82 -26.55
C LEU A 169 6.18 11.31 -26.58
N THR A 170 6.95 12.16 -25.89
CA THR A 170 6.69 13.60 -25.89
C THR A 170 7.98 14.41 -26.06
N LYS A 171 7.87 15.51 -26.81
CA LYS A 171 8.88 16.57 -26.86
C LYS A 171 8.65 17.59 -25.74
N GLN A 172 9.63 18.47 -25.54
CA GLN A 172 9.46 19.57 -24.58
C GLN A 172 8.35 20.53 -25.03
N PRO A 173 7.46 20.94 -24.11
CA PRO A 173 6.45 21.95 -24.41
C PRO A 173 7.08 23.33 -24.59
N SER A 174 6.29 24.28 -25.06
CA SER A 174 6.72 25.65 -25.28
C SER A 174 7.11 26.36 -23.98
N ASN A 175 8.00 27.35 -24.10
CA ASN A 175 8.47 28.19 -22.99
C ASN A 175 9.12 27.41 -21.82
N PRO A 176 10.15 26.57 -22.09
CA PRO A 176 10.82 25.85 -21.03
C PRO A 176 11.47 26.78 -20.00
N PRO A 177 11.52 26.37 -18.71
CA PRO A 177 12.27 27.10 -17.70
C PRO A 177 13.76 27.16 -18.08
N ALA A 178 14.48 28.14 -17.52
CA ALA A 178 15.90 28.32 -17.79
C ALA A 178 16.77 27.09 -17.45
N SER A 179 16.29 26.27 -16.51
CA SER A 179 16.82 24.93 -16.22
C SER A 179 15.70 23.92 -16.47
N SER A 180 15.78 23.18 -17.57
CA SER A 180 14.86 22.07 -17.84
C SER A 180 15.51 20.76 -17.40
N TYR A 181 15.30 20.39 -16.13
CA TYR A 181 15.84 19.14 -15.58
C TYR A 181 15.19 17.91 -16.23
N VAL A 182 13.86 17.94 -16.44
CA VAL A 182 13.09 16.85 -17.04
C VAL A 182 11.91 17.36 -17.84
N ASN A 183 11.52 16.61 -18.87
CA ASN A 183 10.36 16.85 -19.71
C ASN A 183 9.05 16.38 -19.05
N GLY A 184 8.78 16.91 -17.85
CA GLY A 184 7.58 16.58 -17.08
C GLY A 184 7.66 15.26 -16.31
N TYR A 185 6.61 15.00 -15.54
CA TYR A 185 6.33 13.72 -14.90
C TYR A 185 5.02 13.15 -15.42
N TYR A 186 4.92 11.82 -15.46
CA TYR A 186 3.79 11.11 -16.04
C TYR A 186 3.28 10.05 -15.07
N LYS A 187 1.97 9.85 -15.08
CA LYS A 187 1.30 8.71 -14.45
C LYS A 187 0.32 8.14 -15.48
N TYR A 188 0.16 6.82 -15.46
CA TYR A 188 -0.56 6.09 -16.48
C TYR A 188 -1.63 5.18 -15.87
N SER A 189 -2.69 4.90 -16.62
CA SER A 189 -3.70 3.88 -16.32
C SER A 189 -4.05 3.16 -17.61
N SER A 190 -4.27 1.84 -17.57
CA SER A 190 -4.67 1.08 -18.76
C SER A 190 -5.89 0.23 -18.46
N ASN A 191 -6.73 0.03 -19.48
CA ASN A 191 -7.81 -0.94 -19.42
C ASN A 191 -7.35 -2.37 -19.75
N GLY A 192 -6.07 -2.57 -20.08
CA GLY A 192 -5.49 -3.87 -20.44
C GLY A 192 -5.92 -4.41 -21.81
N VAL A 193 -6.68 -3.64 -22.59
CA VAL A 193 -7.27 -4.08 -23.85
C VAL A 193 -6.72 -3.28 -25.02
N ASP A 194 -7.02 -1.99 -25.09
CA ASP A 194 -6.74 -1.16 -26.26
C ASP A 194 -6.33 0.28 -25.90
N ARG A 195 -6.23 0.62 -24.61
CA ARG A 195 -6.05 2.00 -24.18
C ARG A 195 -5.10 2.14 -22.99
N ILE A 196 -4.26 3.16 -23.06
CA ILE A 196 -3.42 3.65 -21.95
C ILE A 196 -3.68 5.16 -21.78
N ASP A 197 -4.36 5.54 -20.72
CA ASP A 197 -4.53 6.94 -20.31
C ASP A 197 -3.26 7.44 -19.62
N LEU A 198 -2.91 8.70 -19.83
CA LEU A 198 -1.77 9.35 -19.20
C LEU A 198 -2.10 10.76 -18.72
N VAL A 199 -1.54 11.11 -17.57
CA VAL A 199 -1.59 12.46 -17.02
C VAL A 199 -0.17 12.97 -16.87
N ALA A 200 0.06 14.22 -17.25
CA ALA A 200 1.39 14.81 -17.32
C ALA A 200 1.46 16.23 -16.73
N THR A 201 2.63 16.59 -16.19
CA THR A 201 3.05 17.98 -15.99
C THR A 201 3.93 18.42 -17.15
N GLU A 202 4.01 19.74 -17.41
CA GLU A 202 4.86 20.28 -18.47
C GLU A 202 6.36 20.06 -18.17
N PHE A 203 6.74 20.27 -16.91
CA PHE A 203 8.11 20.25 -16.43
C PHE A 203 8.17 19.77 -14.98
N HIS A 204 9.33 19.97 -14.35
CA HIS A 204 9.55 19.70 -12.93
C HIS A 204 8.90 20.78 -12.03
N PRO A 205 8.08 20.43 -11.01
CA PRO A 205 7.38 21.41 -10.15
C PRO A 205 8.32 22.32 -9.33
N ARG A 206 9.52 21.83 -9.01
CA ARG A 206 10.61 22.66 -8.43
C ARG A 206 10.93 23.90 -9.27
N ASP A 207 10.99 23.73 -10.59
CA ASP A 207 11.53 24.71 -11.54
C ASP A 207 10.44 25.42 -12.36
N PHE A 208 9.19 24.92 -12.33
CA PHE A 208 8.08 25.43 -13.13
C PHE A 208 6.76 25.44 -12.35
N ASN A 209 5.85 26.35 -12.71
CA ASN A 209 4.51 26.38 -12.12
C ASN A 209 3.59 25.38 -12.85
N THR A 210 3.82 24.10 -12.60
CA THR A 210 3.17 23.02 -13.35
C THR A 210 1.66 23.02 -13.23
N SER A 211 1.01 22.77 -14.36
CA SER A 211 -0.40 22.44 -14.49
C SER A 211 -0.53 20.92 -14.74
N LEU A 212 -1.75 20.42 -14.94
CA LEU A 212 -1.98 19.02 -15.29
C LEU A 212 -2.75 18.89 -16.59
N TYR A 213 -2.34 17.91 -17.40
CA TYR A 213 -2.91 17.62 -18.70
C TYR A 213 -3.12 16.12 -18.88
N HIS A 214 -4.08 15.75 -19.71
CA HIS A 214 -4.47 14.39 -20.01
C HIS A 214 -4.47 14.11 -21.51
N ALA A 215 -3.98 12.92 -21.87
CA ALA A 215 -4.10 12.31 -23.19
C ALA A 215 -4.26 10.79 -23.02
N TYR A 216 -4.51 10.06 -24.11
CA TYR A 216 -4.49 8.61 -24.09
C TYR A 216 -3.90 8.02 -25.37
N ILE A 217 -3.23 6.88 -25.23
CA ILE A 217 -2.71 6.05 -26.31
C ILE A 217 -3.77 5.00 -26.67
N GLN A 218 -4.00 4.81 -27.97
CA GLN A 218 -4.85 3.75 -28.51
C GLN A 218 -4.50 3.48 -29.98
N ASP A 219 -4.36 2.22 -30.39
CA ASP A 219 -4.09 1.83 -31.80
C ASP A 219 -2.80 2.48 -32.36
N GLY A 220 -1.76 2.55 -31.53
CA GLY A 220 -0.49 3.20 -31.89
C GLY A 220 -0.56 4.72 -32.09
N LYS A 221 -1.63 5.37 -31.60
CA LYS A 221 -1.86 6.82 -31.74
C LYS A 221 -2.07 7.49 -30.39
N LEU A 222 -1.94 8.82 -30.37
CA LEU A 222 -2.22 9.65 -29.21
C LEU A 222 -3.46 10.51 -29.43
N TYR A 223 -4.33 10.60 -28.43
CA TYR A 223 -5.58 11.34 -28.47
C TYR A 223 -5.75 12.24 -27.25
N ASP A 224 -6.53 13.32 -27.42
CA ASP A 224 -7.00 14.16 -26.32
C ASP A 224 -8.14 13.48 -25.53
N SER A 225 -8.62 14.08 -24.44
CA SER A 225 -9.69 13.50 -23.63
C SER A 225 -11.01 13.32 -24.38
N ALA A 226 -11.27 14.13 -25.41
CA ALA A 226 -12.47 14.08 -26.25
C ALA A 226 -12.32 13.10 -27.44
N GLY A 227 -11.14 12.50 -27.62
CA GLY A 227 -10.83 11.57 -28.70
C GLY A 227 -10.44 12.25 -30.02
N ALA A 228 -10.03 13.52 -29.99
CA ALA A 228 -9.36 14.13 -31.13
C ALA A 228 -7.91 13.60 -31.21
N GLU A 229 -7.49 13.23 -32.42
CA GLU A 229 -6.11 12.76 -32.69
C GLU A 229 -5.12 13.92 -32.42
N ILE A 230 -4.12 13.65 -31.59
CA ILE A 230 -2.98 14.54 -31.28
C ILE A 230 -1.77 14.10 -32.11
N ASP A 231 -1.50 12.80 -32.15
CA ASP A 231 -0.41 12.17 -32.88
C ASP A 231 -0.94 10.91 -33.59
N GLY A 232 -0.67 10.82 -34.89
CA GLY A 232 -1.15 9.76 -35.76
C GLY A 232 -0.27 8.50 -35.78
N ASP A 233 0.94 8.54 -35.19
CA ASP A 233 1.84 7.40 -35.04
C ASP A 233 2.90 7.66 -33.97
N ILE A 234 2.69 7.12 -32.75
CA ILE A 234 3.62 7.30 -31.63
C ILE A 234 4.98 6.62 -31.85
N PHE A 235 5.15 5.84 -32.92
CA PHE A 235 6.37 5.11 -33.24
C PHE A 235 7.26 5.80 -34.28
N ASP A 236 6.81 6.91 -34.87
CA ASP A 236 7.52 7.51 -36.00
C ASP A 236 8.85 8.20 -35.61
N ALA A 237 9.05 8.43 -34.31
CA ALA A 237 10.30 8.90 -33.70
C ALA A 237 11.31 7.78 -33.37
N ALA A 238 10.99 6.51 -33.66
CA ALA A 238 11.86 5.38 -33.32
C ALA A 238 13.17 5.35 -34.11
N SER A 239 13.13 5.73 -35.40
CA SER A 239 14.31 5.67 -36.29
C SER A 239 15.05 7.00 -36.42
N SER A 240 14.34 8.12 -36.24
CA SER A 240 14.90 9.46 -36.22
C SER A 240 13.93 10.41 -35.54
N PHE A 241 14.43 11.34 -34.73
CA PHE A 241 13.59 12.33 -34.07
C PHE A 241 13.24 13.52 -34.99
N ASP A 242 11.95 13.78 -35.21
CA ASP A 242 11.42 15.02 -35.79
C ASP A 242 10.43 15.67 -34.82
N ALA A 243 10.73 16.90 -34.39
CA ALA A 243 9.88 17.64 -33.46
C ALA A 243 8.49 17.99 -34.01
N ASN A 244 8.26 17.88 -35.33
CA ASN A 244 6.93 18.08 -35.91
C ASN A 244 6.00 16.87 -35.75
N ASN A 245 6.58 15.70 -35.47
CA ASN A 245 5.86 14.46 -35.34
C ASN A 245 5.57 14.13 -33.87
N VAL A 246 6.48 14.50 -32.97
CA VAL A 246 6.32 14.22 -31.54
C VAL A 246 5.45 15.27 -30.86
N ALA A 247 4.38 14.84 -30.20
CA ALA A 247 3.49 15.70 -29.41
C ALA A 247 4.16 16.26 -28.15
N SER A 248 3.55 17.29 -27.55
CA SER A 248 3.94 17.84 -26.25
C SER A 248 2.73 18.00 -25.33
N THR A 249 2.95 18.28 -24.05
CA THR A 249 1.84 18.55 -23.13
C THR A 249 1.00 19.78 -23.52
N ASP A 250 1.52 20.68 -24.37
CA ASP A 250 0.75 21.81 -24.92
C ASP A 250 -0.41 21.34 -25.82
N ASP A 251 -0.31 20.12 -26.36
CA ASP A 251 -1.31 19.54 -27.26
C ASP A 251 -2.37 18.74 -26.51
N PHE A 252 -2.17 18.50 -25.20
CA PHE A 252 -3.02 17.64 -24.38
C PHE A 252 -4.23 18.39 -23.81
N THR A 253 -5.24 17.67 -23.33
CA THR A 253 -6.37 18.31 -22.65
C THR A 253 -5.96 18.79 -21.27
N GLN A 254 -6.12 20.08 -20.97
CA GLN A 254 -5.88 20.61 -19.65
C GLN A 254 -6.90 20.07 -18.62
N VAL A 255 -6.40 19.45 -17.55
CA VAL A 255 -7.16 18.94 -16.39
C VAL A 255 -7.27 20.01 -15.31
N PHE A 256 -6.16 20.70 -15.03
CA PHE A 256 -6.06 21.73 -14.00
C PHE A 256 -5.02 22.77 -14.40
N GLN A 257 -5.34 24.05 -14.25
CA GLN A 257 -4.43 25.18 -14.53
C GLN A 257 -3.88 25.78 -13.24
N ALA A 258 -2.56 25.73 -13.06
CA ALA A 258 -1.91 26.44 -11.97
C ALA A 258 -1.79 27.96 -12.26
N GLY A 259 -1.75 28.78 -11.20
CA GLY A 259 -1.47 30.22 -11.31
C GLY A 259 -2.69 31.14 -11.49
N LEU A 260 -3.92 30.63 -11.52
CA LEU A 260 -5.16 31.43 -11.59
C LEU A 260 -5.57 32.10 -10.24
N SER A 261 -4.60 32.25 -9.33
CA SER A 261 -4.69 32.82 -7.96
C SER A 261 -5.35 31.94 -6.90
N SER A 262 -4.53 31.05 -6.31
CA SER A 262 -4.63 30.46 -4.95
C SER A 262 -3.82 29.18 -4.84
N ASN A 263 -3.45 28.56 -5.98
CA ASN A 263 -2.67 27.32 -6.01
C ASN A 263 -1.58 27.33 -7.10
N SER A 264 -0.47 26.63 -6.83
CA SER A 264 0.71 26.51 -7.70
C SER A 264 1.22 25.07 -7.72
N ARG A 265 2.02 24.72 -8.74
CA ARG A 265 2.75 23.43 -8.83
C ARG A 265 1.87 22.20 -8.66
N ALA A 266 0.98 21.97 -9.61
CA ALA A 266 0.20 20.74 -9.65
C ALA A 266 1.12 19.55 -9.95
N TRP A 267 0.95 18.45 -9.21
CA TRP A 267 1.68 17.20 -9.44
C TRP A 267 0.80 16.00 -9.11
N MET A 268 0.66 15.08 -10.06
CA MET A 268 -0.22 13.92 -9.94
C MET A 268 0.30 12.89 -8.94
N SER A 269 -0.60 12.27 -8.19
CA SER A 269 -0.33 11.09 -7.35
C SER A 269 -0.82 9.83 -8.04
N ASP A 270 -2.02 9.87 -8.64
CA ASP A 270 -2.66 8.70 -9.24
C ASP A 270 -3.63 9.05 -10.36
N VAL A 271 -3.88 8.11 -11.27
CA VAL A 271 -4.88 8.20 -12.35
C VAL A 271 -5.57 6.85 -12.54
N GLN A 272 -6.88 6.86 -12.72
CA GLN A 272 -7.66 5.65 -12.96
C GLN A 272 -8.75 5.89 -14.01
N ARG A 273 -8.84 5.00 -14.99
CA ARG A 273 -9.99 4.87 -15.89
C ARG A 273 -10.97 3.82 -15.34
N TYR A 274 -12.25 4.14 -15.35
CA TYR A 274 -13.31 3.25 -14.87
C TYR A 274 -14.11 2.63 -16.02
N GLN A 275 -14.89 1.60 -15.70
CA GLN A 275 -15.69 0.85 -16.68
C GLN A 275 -16.77 1.72 -17.36
N ASP A 276 -17.27 2.75 -16.68
CA ASP A 276 -18.20 3.75 -17.25
C ASP A 276 -17.52 4.72 -18.23
N GLY A 277 -16.20 4.58 -18.43
CA GLY A 277 -15.36 5.41 -19.28
C GLY A 277 -14.89 6.71 -18.62
N SER A 278 -15.35 7.00 -17.39
CA SER A 278 -14.86 8.13 -16.62
C SER A 278 -13.39 7.94 -16.23
N ILE A 279 -12.72 9.07 -15.97
CA ILE A 279 -11.31 9.09 -15.59
C ILE A 279 -11.21 9.94 -14.34
N ALA A 280 -10.52 9.46 -13.32
CA ALA A 280 -10.20 10.25 -12.14
C ALA A 280 -8.69 10.48 -12.04
N VAL A 281 -8.32 11.63 -11.48
CA VAL A 281 -6.94 12.00 -11.18
C VAL A 281 -6.89 12.51 -9.75
N LEU A 282 -6.03 11.91 -8.94
CA LEU A 282 -5.69 12.43 -7.62
C LEU A 282 -4.35 13.15 -7.73
N PHE A 283 -4.28 14.39 -7.26
CA PHE A 283 -3.07 15.19 -7.36
C PHE A 283 -2.90 16.13 -6.17
N LYS A 284 -1.72 16.72 -6.06
CA LYS A 284 -1.43 17.78 -5.09
C LYS A 284 -1.16 19.09 -5.81
N ALA A 285 -1.47 20.19 -5.15
CA ALA A 285 -1.02 21.53 -5.52
C ALA A 285 -0.69 22.31 -4.24
N ARG A 286 0.20 23.28 -4.29
CA ARG A 286 0.51 24.14 -3.14
C ARG A 286 -0.46 25.29 -3.04
N ALA A 287 -0.93 25.59 -1.85
CA ALA A 287 -1.62 26.84 -1.58
C ALA A 287 -0.63 28.02 -1.72
N GLY A 288 -1.07 29.07 -2.42
CA GLY A 288 -0.28 30.28 -2.69
C GLY A 288 0.20 30.41 -4.15
N GLY A 289 1.01 31.45 -4.38
CA GLY A 289 1.56 31.77 -5.69
C GLY A 289 2.88 31.06 -5.99
N PHE A 290 3.26 31.06 -7.27
CA PHE A 290 4.56 30.55 -7.71
C PHE A 290 5.70 31.51 -7.30
N GLY A 291 6.82 30.93 -6.88
CA GLY A 291 7.96 31.67 -6.33
C GLY A 291 9.21 30.78 -6.26
N SER A 292 10.07 30.99 -5.27
CA SER A 292 11.17 30.05 -5.00
C SER A 292 10.65 28.62 -4.79
N HIS A 293 11.52 27.62 -4.91
CA HIS A 293 11.14 26.23 -4.62
C HIS A 293 10.59 26.05 -3.19
N THR A 294 10.92 26.90 -2.22
CA THR A 294 10.36 26.85 -0.86
C THR A 294 9.00 27.55 -0.70
N THR A 295 8.54 28.30 -1.70
CA THR A 295 7.27 29.06 -1.59
C THR A 295 6.08 28.10 -1.54
N GLY A 296 5.29 28.17 -0.47
CA GLY A 296 4.13 27.31 -0.25
C GLY A 296 4.45 25.85 0.07
N ALA A 297 5.73 25.50 0.28
CA ALA A 297 6.16 24.11 0.52
C ALA A 297 5.64 23.52 1.85
N ASN A 298 5.10 24.36 2.73
CA ASN A 298 4.51 23.98 4.00
C ASN A 298 2.97 23.83 3.93
N ASP A 299 2.36 24.00 2.74
CA ASP A 299 0.90 23.95 2.59
C ASP A 299 0.49 23.37 1.23
N HIS A 300 0.52 22.05 1.13
CA HIS A 300 -0.01 21.28 0.02
C HIS A 300 -1.50 20.99 0.24
N ARG A 301 -2.24 20.95 -0.87
CA ARG A 301 -3.66 20.63 -0.98
C ARG A 301 -3.82 19.36 -1.79
N VAL A 302 -4.78 18.53 -1.39
CA VAL A 302 -5.21 17.36 -2.17
C VAL A 302 -6.34 17.78 -3.09
N TRP A 303 -6.22 17.40 -4.36
CA TRP A 303 -7.21 17.69 -5.38
C TRP A 303 -7.65 16.41 -6.07
N TYR A 304 -8.95 16.34 -6.35
CA TYR A 304 -9.57 15.30 -7.14
C TYR A 304 -10.11 15.92 -8.42
N ALA A 305 -9.70 15.40 -9.57
CA ALA A 305 -10.28 15.75 -10.86
C ALA A 305 -10.97 14.55 -11.49
N ARG A 306 -12.06 14.81 -12.21
CA ARG A 306 -12.85 13.78 -12.89
C ARG A 306 -13.24 14.21 -14.29
N PHE A 307 -13.01 13.34 -15.26
CA PHE A 307 -13.54 13.47 -16.61
C PHE A 307 -14.85 12.73 -16.72
N ASP A 308 -15.90 13.44 -17.10
CA ASP A 308 -17.19 12.85 -17.43
C ASP A 308 -17.32 12.72 -18.95
N GLN A 309 -17.33 11.47 -19.44
CA GLN A 309 -17.52 11.14 -20.85
C GLN A 309 -18.85 11.67 -21.41
N GLY A 310 -19.91 11.70 -20.60
CA GLY A 310 -21.23 12.16 -21.01
C GLY A 310 -21.26 13.66 -21.32
N THR A 311 -20.42 14.46 -20.66
CA THR A 311 -20.30 15.90 -20.89
C THR A 311 -19.07 16.28 -21.72
N GLY A 312 -18.06 15.41 -21.77
CA GLY A 312 -16.76 15.67 -22.37
C GLY A 312 -15.95 16.72 -21.61
N GLN A 313 -16.17 16.87 -20.30
CA GLN A 313 -15.54 17.93 -19.49
C GLN A 313 -14.82 17.36 -18.27
N TRP A 314 -13.75 18.05 -17.87
CA TRP A 314 -13.07 17.86 -16.59
C TRP A 314 -13.70 18.74 -15.52
N THR A 315 -13.93 18.17 -14.34
CA THR A 315 -14.17 18.90 -13.09
C THR A 315 -12.99 18.68 -12.15
N ASN A 316 -12.75 19.61 -11.23
CA ASN A 316 -11.75 19.45 -10.18
C ASN A 316 -12.19 20.13 -8.88
N HIS A 317 -11.82 19.51 -7.76
CA HIS A 317 -12.16 19.94 -6.41
C HIS A 317 -10.94 19.84 -5.50
N GLU A 318 -10.71 20.86 -4.67
CA GLU A 318 -9.86 20.72 -3.49
C GLU A 318 -10.63 19.90 -2.45
N ILE A 319 -10.06 18.78 -2.00
CA ILE A 319 -10.79 17.80 -1.18
C ILE A 319 -10.23 17.66 0.25
N ALA A 320 -8.97 18.05 0.47
CA ALA A 320 -8.33 18.01 1.78
C ALA A 320 -7.06 18.87 1.79
N LYS A 321 -6.59 19.24 2.98
CA LYS A 321 -5.21 19.70 3.18
C LYS A 321 -4.30 18.48 3.27
N ALA A 322 -3.10 18.57 2.72
CA ALA A 322 -2.10 17.51 2.81
C ALA A 322 -1.04 17.80 3.89
N GLY A 323 -0.81 19.08 4.19
CA GLY A 323 0.28 19.54 5.06
C GLY A 323 1.51 19.99 4.27
N GLY A 324 2.66 20.05 4.93
CA GLY A 324 3.93 20.42 4.34
C GLY A 324 4.61 19.30 3.55
N GLN A 325 5.80 19.63 3.06
CA GLN A 325 6.76 18.68 2.50
C GLN A 325 7.23 17.68 3.56
N LEU A 326 7.49 16.43 3.17
CA LEU A 326 7.96 15.36 4.09
C LEU A 326 9.32 15.65 4.71
N PHE A 327 10.22 16.31 3.98
CA PHE A 327 11.56 16.60 4.45
C PHE A 327 12.09 17.91 3.85
N SER A 328 13.06 18.52 4.52
CA SER A 328 13.73 19.73 4.03
C SER A 328 14.64 19.40 2.85
N GLY A 329 14.67 20.27 1.84
CA GLY A 329 15.57 20.09 0.71
C GLY A 329 15.23 21.01 -0.46
N GLN A 330 15.75 20.68 -1.63
CA GLN A 330 15.36 21.33 -2.88
C GLN A 330 14.08 20.70 -3.46
N GLU A 331 13.91 19.38 -3.29
CA GLU A 331 12.74 18.63 -3.71
C GLU A 331 11.62 18.73 -2.67
N THR A 332 10.84 19.80 -2.80
CA THR A 332 9.91 20.31 -1.77
C THR A 332 8.45 19.92 -2.02
N ASP A 333 8.19 19.08 -3.03
CA ASP A 333 6.87 18.54 -3.37
C ASP A 333 6.71 17.06 -2.98
N TYR A 334 7.67 16.50 -2.23
CA TYR A 334 7.52 15.19 -1.59
C TYR A 334 6.47 15.29 -0.49
N THR A 335 5.36 14.56 -0.64
CA THR A 335 4.23 14.51 0.31
C THR A 335 3.81 13.08 0.59
N GLY A 336 2.81 12.90 1.46
CA GLY A 336 2.19 11.59 1.73
C GLY A 336 1.45 10.96 0.54
N LEU A 337 1.14 11.70 -0.53
CA LEU A 337 0.39 11.22 -1.72
C LEU A 337 -1.02 10.67 -1.36
N GLY A 338 -1.54 9.77 -2.20
CA GLY A 338 -2.84 9.12 -2.10
C GLY A 338 -3.08 8.19 -3.30
N ALA A 339 -4.11 7.36 -3.23
CA ALA A 339 -4.51 6.40 -4.25
C ALA A 339 -6.02 6.44 -4.53
N LEU A 340 -6.38 6.20 -5.79
CA LEU A 340 -7.75 5.97 -6.26
C LEU A 340 -8.07 4.48 -6.13
N HIS A 341 -9.30 4.12 -5.75
CA HIS A 341 -9.69 2.72 -5.74
C HIS A 341 -9.87 2.22 -7.18
N PRO A 342 -9.18 1.15 -7.62
CA PRO A 342 -9.13 0.76 -9.04
C PRO A 342 -10.48 0.32 -9.61
N ASN A 343 -11.37 -0.19 -8.74
CA ASN A 343 -12.69 -0.71 -9.13
C ASN A 343 -13.86 0.15 -8.63
N ASP A 344 -13.61 1.26 -7.93
CA ASP A 344 -14.66 2.10 -7.34
C ASP A 344 -14.32 3.59 -7.49
N PRO A 345 -15.00 4.33 -8.39
CA PRO A 345 -14.74 5.75 -8.62
C PRO A 345 -15.08 6.66 -7.43
N SER A 346 -15.79 6.14 -6.43
CA SER A 346 -16.25 6.87 -5.26
C SER A 346 -15.36 6.73 -4.03
N THR A 347 -14.32 5.90 -4.08
CA THR A 347 -13.45 5.63 -2.92
C THR A 347 -12.00 6.01 -3.21
N ILE A 348 -11.37 6.70 -2.26
CA ILE A 348 -9.96 7.09 -2.30
C ILE A 348 -9.30 6.88 -0.94
N TYR A 349 -7.97 6.85 -0.93
CA TYR A 349 -7.17 6.84 0.28
C TYR A 349 -6.10 7.92 0.18
N ILE A 350 -5.95 8.74 1.22
CA ILE A 350 -4.94 9.81 1.26
C ILE A 350 -4.07 9.66 2.49
N SER A 351 -2.80 10.07 2.37
CA SER A 351 -1.92 10.28 3.52
C SER A 351 -1.78 11.79 3.77
N THR A 352 -1.98 12.21 5.02
CA THR A 352 -1.90 13.61 5.41
C THR A 352 -1.54 13.80 6.88
N GLU A 353 -0.82 14.88 7.19
CA GLU A 353 -0.57 15.37 8.57
C GLU A 353 -1.63 16.39 9.04
N VAL A 354 -2.76 16.51 8.34
CA VAL A 354 -3.88 17.37 8.71
C VAL A 354 -5.17 16.57 8.62
N ASP A 355 -5.91 16.49 9.72
CA ASP A 355 -7.20 15.78 9.77
C ASP A 355 -8.18 16.39 8.74
N PRO A 356 -8.62 15.63 7.72
CA PRO A 356 -9.47 16.14 6.66
C PRO A 356 -10.92 16.43 7.10
N THR A 357 -11.31 16.03 8.32
CA THR A 357 -12.63 16.33 8.90
C THR A 357 -12.64 17.59 9.77
N THR A 358 -11.52 17.88 10.44
CA THR A 358 -11.43 18.98 11.42
C THR A 358 -10.43 20.08 11.05
N ASP A 359 -9.60 19.88 10.03
CA ASP A 359 -8.45 20.72 9.69
C ASP A 359 -7.38 20.82 10.80
N ALA A 360 -7.45 19.96 11.82
CA ALA A 360 -6.48 19.96 12.91
C ALA A 360 -5.14 19.34 12.47
N PRO A 361 -3.99 19.89 12.92
CA PRO A 361 -2.70 19.27 12.66
C PRO A 361 -2.59 17.94 13.42
N LEU A 362 -1.95 16.95 12.78
CA LEU A 362 -1.63 15.64 13.34
C LEU A 362 -0.14 15.58 13.70
N ALA A 363 0.22 14.67 14.60
CA ALA A 363 1.63 14.46 14.97
C ALA A 363 2.42 13.74 13.86
N HIS A 364 1.73 12.92 13.08
CA HIS A 364 2.26 12.09 12.01
C HIS A 364 1.33 12.13 10.80
N HIS A 365 1.86 11.72 9.66
CA HIS A 365 1.01 11.41 8.51
C HIS A 365 0.12 10.19 8.82
N GLU A 366 -1.18 10.34 8.60
CA GLU A 366 -2.17 9.28 8.78
C GLU A 366 -2.90 8.95 7.47
N ILE A 367 -3.36 7.71 7.36
CA ILE A 367 -4.15 7.24 6.22
C ILE A 367 -5.63 7.47 6.50
N TYR A 368 -6.30 8.16 5.58
CA TYR A 368 -7.75 8.35 5.60
C TYR A 368 -8.40 7.75 4.36
N LYS A 369 -9.48 6.99 4.56
CA LYS A 369 -10.41 6.59 3.50
C LYS A 369 -11.41 7.71 3.26
N GLY A 370 -11.53 8.16 2.02
CA GLY A 370 -12.56 9.09 1.57
C GLY A 370 -13.61 8.37 0.73
N VAL A 371 -14.89 8.64 0.99
CA VAL A 371 -16.01 8.19 0.16
C VAL A 371 -16.84 9.38 -0.31
N THR A 372 -17.16 9.42 -1.60
CA THR A 372 -18.02 10.45 -2.22
C THR A 372 -19.30 9.85 -2.82
N ALA A 373 -20.42 10.55 -2.64
CA ALA A 373 -21.70 10.21 -3.27
C ALA A 373 -22.08 11.17 -4.42
N ASP A 374 -21.25 12.18 -4.68
CA ASP A 374 -21.53 13.30 -5.60
C ASP A 374 -20.36 13.54 -6.56
N GLN A 375 -19.69 12.45 -6.96
CA GLN A 375 -18.62 12.44 -7.96
C GLN A 375 -17.41 13.31 -7.57
N GLY A 376 -17.11 13.39 -6.28
CA GLY A 376 -15.92 14.02 -5.74
C GLY A 376 -16.09 15.48 -5.32
N ALA A 377 -17.31 16.02 -5.37
CA ALA A 377 -17.60 17.38 -4.90
C ALA A 377 -17.56 17.47 -3.37
N THR A 378 -17.99 16.43 -2.66
CA THR A 378 -17.88 16.29 -1.21
C THR A 378 -17.45 14.88 -0.80
N TRP A 379 -16.84 14.77 0.38
CA TRP A 379 -16.22 13.54 0.89
C TRP A 379 -16.58 13.31 2.34
N THR A 380 -16.88 12.05 2.67
CA THR A 380 -16.90 11.54 4.04
C THR A 380 -15.58 10.84 4.31
N TRP A 381 -14.91 11.20 5.40
CA TRP A 381 -13.59 10.67 5.75
C TRP A 381 -13.67 9.72 6.95
N THR A 382 -12.86 8.68 6.91
CA THR A 382 -12.68 7.72 8.00
C THR A 382 -11.19 7.44 8.15
N ALA A 383 -10.67 7.61 9.36
CA ALA A 383 -9.29 7.25 9.66
C ALA A 383 -9.09 5.74 9.51
N ILE A 384 -8.03 5.34 8.82
CA ILE A 384 -7.52 3.97 8.77
C ILE A 384 -6.40 3.80 9.78
N THR A 385 -5.58 4.84 9.95
CA THR A 385 -4.58 4.95 11.00
C THR A 385 -4.83 6.26 11.77
N GLU A 386 -4.56 6.28 13.08
CA GLU A 386 -4.61 7.50 13.89
C GLU A 386 -3.70 7.38 15.13
N ASN A 387 -3.20 8.52 15.61
CA ASN A 387 -2.26 8.59 16.74
C ASN A 387 -0.94 7.82 16.54
N SER A 388 -0.57 7.51 15.31
CA SER A 388 0.54 6.63 14.98
C SER A 388 1.88 7.07 15.59
N SER A 389 2.79 6.13 15.87
CA SER A 389 4.15 6.42 16.34
C SER A 389 5.10 6.79 15.20
N TYR A 390 4.66 6.63 13.95
CA TYR A 390 5.40 6.88 12.73
C TYR A 390 4.50 7.40 11.62
N ASP A 391 5.10 8.04 10.61
CA ASP A 391 4.37 8.48 9.44
C ASP A 391 3.86 7.28 8.62
N ASN A 392 2.60 7.36 8.20
CA ASN A 392 1.97 6.45 7.25
C ASN A 392 1.82 7.15 5.89
N LEU A 393 2.63 6.71 4.94
CA LEU A 393 2.93 7.44 3.70
C LEU A 393 2.57 6.61 2.47
N ARG A 394 2.10 7.31 1.44
CA ARG A 394 2.01 6.82 0.05
C ARG A 394 1.18 5.54 -0.08
N PRO A 395 -0.12 5.60 0.26
CA PRO A 395 -0.97 4.43 0.11
C PRO A 395 -1.09 4.04 -1.38
N ILE A 396 -1.18 2.74 -1.63
CA ILE A 396 -1.47 2.13 -2.94
C ILE A 396 -2.57 1.09 -2.79
N ILE A 397 -3.35 0.91 -3.86
CA ILE A 397 -4.48 -0.02 -3.90
C ILE A 397 -4.32 -0.91 -5.14
N PRO A 398 -3.77 -2.13 -4.99
CA PRO A 398 -3.72 -3.10 -6.08
C PRO A 398 -5.12 -3.45 -6.58
N SER A 399 -5.27 -3.65 -7.88
CA SER A 399 -6.52 -4.19 -8.43
C SER A 399 -6.71 -5.64 -8.00
N TRP A 400 -7.90 -5.98 -7.52
CA TRP A 400 -8.25 -7.32 -7.07
C TRP A 400 -9.59 -7.78 -7.65
N ASP A 401 -10.71 -7.39 -7.04
CA ASP A 401 -12.07 -7.59 -7.56
C ASP A 401 -13.02 -6.54 -6.98
N ALA A 402 -14.33 -6.70 -7.20
CA ALA A 402 -15.35 -5.73 -6.76
C ALA A 402 -15.70 -5.82 -5.27
N ASN A 403 -15.33 -6.91 -4.59
CA ASN A 403 -15.76 -7.24 -3.24
C ASN A 403 -14.62 -7.18 -2.23
N ASN A 404 -13.38 -7.15 -2.68
CA ASN A 404 -12.20 -7.20 -1.82
C ASN A 404 -11.25 -6.03 -2.12
N THR A 405 -10.66 -5.49 -1.06
CA THR A 405 -9.73 -4.36 -1.16
C THR A 405 -8.50 -4.65 -0.31
N ALA A 406 -7.32 -4.46 -0.88
CA ALA A 406 -6.09 -4.35 -0.11
C ALA A 406 -5.59 -2.91 -0.21
N VAL A 407 -5.22 -2.32 0.93
CA VAL A 407 -4.59 -1.00 0.97
C VAL A 407 -3.25 -1.17 1.64
N LEU A 408 -2.19 -0.82 0.92
CA LEU A 408 -0.81 -0.93 1.39
C LEU A 408 -0.18 0.46 1.48
N TRP A 409 0.73 0.67 2.41
CA TRP A 409 1.46 1.94 2.54
C TRP A 409 2.82 1.73 3.20
N TRP A 410 3.64 2.78 3.19
CA TRP A 410 4.89 2.83 3.94
C TRP A 410 4.66 3.38 5.33
N ARG A 411 5.07 2.65 6.35
CA ARG A 411 5.10 3.15 7.71
C ARG A 411 6.54 3.31 8.18
N GLY A 412 6.92 4.52 8.58
CA GLY A 412 8.24 4.75 9.13
C GLY A 412 8.72 6.19 9.00
N THR A 413 10.02 6.36 8.72
CA THR A 413 10.66 7.67 8.60
C THR A 413 11.37 7.80 7.27
N MET A 414 11.18 8.93 6.59
CA MET A 414 11.84 9.27 5.33
C MET A 414 12.47 10.66 5.44
N SER A 415 13.75 10.77 5.12
CA SER A 415 14.49 12.06 5.17
C SER A 415 15.04 12.51 3.81
N ALA A 416 15.08 11.59 2.84
CA ALA A 416 15.34 11.83 1.43
C ALA A 416 14.86 10.60 0.62
N SER A 417 14.83 10.68 -0.71
CA SER A 417 14.56 9.51 -1.57
C SER A 417 15.63 8.41 -1.44
N GLN A 418 16.84 8.76 -0.98
CA GLN A 418 17.95 7.84 -0.72
C GLN A 418 18.06 7.41 0.75
N PHE A 419 17.23 7.94 1.66
CA PHE A 419 17.39 7.72 3.10
C PHE A 419 16.06 7.59 3.81
N TYR A 420 15.67 6.33 4.04
CA TYR A 420 14.42 5.97 4.71
C TYR A 420 14.57 4.67 5.50
N ASP A 421 13.79 4.59 6.57
CA ASP A 421 13.61 3.40 7.39
C ASP A 421 12.10 3.17 7.52
N THR A 422 11.56 2.35 6.63
CA THR A 422 10.12 2.10 6.51
C THR A 422 9.84 0.60 6.46
N ALA A 423 8.59 0.24 6.74
CA ALA A 423 8.04 -1.07 6.45
C ALA A 423 6.85 -0.92 5.51
N VAL A 424 6.66 -1.88 4.61
CA VAL A 424 5.43 -2.00 3.83
C VAL A 424 4.40 -2.71 4.70
N VAL A 425 3.30 -2.04 4.97
CA VAL A 425 2.21 -2.53 5.83
C VAL A 425 0.88 -2.32 5.12
N GLY A 426 -0.20 -2.92 5.62
CA GLY A 426 -1.49 -2.80 4.96
C GLY A 426 -2.66 -3.40 5.70
N VAL A 427 -3.86 -3.08 5.21
CA VAL A 427 -5.12 -3.72 5.59
C VAL A 427 -5.65 -4.50 4.39
N ILE A 428 -6.17 -5.69 4.67
CA ILE A 428 -6.86 -6.52 3.69
C ILE A 428 -8.30 -6.65 4.15
N ASP A 429 -9.20 -6.02 3.40
CA ASP A 429 -10.64 -6.09 3.61
C ASP A 429 -11.23 -7.15 2.68
N ARG A 430 -11.83 -8.17 3.30
CA ARG A 430 -12.55 -9.25 2.62
C ARG A 430 -14.01 -9.17 3.03
N SER A 431 -14.84 -8.54 2.20
CA SER A 431 -16.25 -8.28 2.54
C SER A 431 -17.07 -9.55 2.84
N ALA A 432 -16.60 -10.71 2.37
CA ALA A 432 -17.24 -12.01 2.61
C ALA A 432 -16.83 -12.66 3.94
N GLU A 433 -15.97 -12.04 4.74
CA GLU A 433 -15.41 -12.60 5.98
C GLU A 433 -15.61 -11.66 7.16
N VAL A 434 -15.81 -12.24 8.34
CA VAL A 434 -15.74 -11.55 9.63
C VAL A 434 -14.63 -12.20 10.44
N VAL A 435 -13.66 -11.39 10.83
CA VAL A 435 -12.62 -11.79 11.78
C VAL A 435 -13.13 -11.51 13.19
N GLY A 436 -13.21 -12.55 14.01
CA GLY A 436 -13.61 -12.46 15.41
C GLY A 436 -12.56 -11.75 16.28
N LEU A 437 -12.91 -11.60 17.56
CA LEU A 437 -11.94 -11.15 18.56
C LEU A 437 -10.82 -12.18 18.72
N VAL A 438 -9.64 -11.71 19.09
CA VAL A 438 -8.46 -12.53 19.32
C VAL A 438 -8.56 -13.20 20.69
N SER A 439 -8.54 -14.53 20.70
CA SER A 439 -8.28 -15.32 21.90
C SER A 439 -6.77 -15.36 22.14
N TYR A 440 -6.32 -14.78 23.25
CA TYR A 440 -4.91 -14.71 23.64
C TYR A 440 -4.47 -15.93 24.47
N PHE A 441 -3.30 -16.48 24.13
CA PHE A 441 -2.67 -17.60 24.82
C PHE A 441 -1.25 -17.21 25.25
N ASP A 442 -1.05 -17.11 26.56
CA ASP A 442 0.23 -16.82 27.20
C ASP A 442 1.28 -17.89 26.85
N ALA A 443 2.49 -17.46 26.50
CA ALA A 443 3.62 -18.36 26.30
C ALA A 443 4.23 -18.73 27.66
N SER A 444 4.34 -20.03 27.92
CA SER A 444 4.78 -20.54 29.22
C SER A 444 5.60 -21.83 29.06
N PRO A 445 6.39 -22.23 30.06
CA PRO A 445 7.08 -23.52 30.01
C PRO A 445 6.15 -24.74 29.88
N ALA A 446 4.84 -24.58 30.05
CA ALA A 446 3.85 -25.65 29.92
C ALA A 446 3.40 -25.89 28.46
N ASN A 447 3.43 -24.87 27.61
CA ASN A 447 3.00 -24.94 26.21
C ASN A 447 4.12 -24.60 25.21
N THR A 448 5.32 -24.25 25.69
CA THR A 448 6.47 -23.91 24.85
C THR A 448 7.61 -24.93 25.01
N THR A 449 8.18 -25.32 23.87
CA THR A 449 9.34 -26.22 23.71
C THR A 449 10.37 -25.57 22.80
N PHE A 450 11.55 -26.17 22.63
CA PHE A 450 12.39 -25.84 21.46
C PHE A 450 11.76 -26.41 20.19
N ALA A 451 12.11 -25.85 19.02
CA ALA A 451 11.55 -26.25 17.72
C ALA A 451 11.75 -27.74 17.39
N ASP A 452 12.81 -28.36 17.93
CA ASP A 452 13.08 -29.80 17.81
C ASP A 452 12.22 -30.68 18.74
N ASN A 453 11.28 -30.08 19.48
CA ASN A 453 10.42 -30.67 20.52
C ASN A 453 11.16 -31.08 21.80
N SER A 454 12.42 -30.70 21.98
CA SER A 454 13.09 -30.89 23.26
C SER A 454 12.50 -29.95 24.33
N PRO A 455 12.52 -30.34 25.61
CA PRO A 455 11.97 -29.52 26.69
C PRO A 455 12.65 -28.14 26.74
N LEU A 456 11.86 -27.09 26.90
CA LEU A 456 12.39 -25.74 27.05
C LEU A 456 13.25 -25.64 28.32
N THR A 457 14.47 -25.15 28.15
CA THR A 457 15.36 -24.76 29.25
C THR A 457 15.69 -23.28 29.12
N THR A 458 15.33 -22.49 30.12
CA THR A 458 15.62 -21.05 30.17
C THR A 458 16.62 -20.73 31.26
N THR A 459 17.31 -19.60 31.13
CA THR A 459 17.89 -18.93 32.31
C THR A 459 16.76 -18.25 33.12
N GLY A 460 17.04 -17.84 34.36
CA GLY A 460 16.01 -17.34 35.28
C GLY A 460 15.25 -18.46 36.00
N PRO A 461 14.05 -18.20 36.56
CA PRO A 461 13.28 -16.95 36.48
C PRO A 461 13.92 -15.79 37.25
N ALA A 462 13.92 -14.59 36.66
CA ALA A 462 14.35 -13.35 37.33
C ALA A 462 13.65 -12.11 36.77
N GLY A 463 13.51 -11.05 37.57
CA GLY A 463 12.98 -9.75 37.10
C GLY A 463 14.04 -8.84 36.45
N THR A 464 15.28 -9.31 36.34
CA THR A 464 16.40 -8.60 35.71
C THR A 464 16.65 -9.13 34.31
N ALA A 465 17.48 -8.43 33.52
CA ALA A 465 17.83 -8.88 32.18
C ALA A 465 18.62 -10.19 32.20
N GLY A 466 18.36 -11.06 31.21
CA GLY A 466 19.19 -12.22 30.90
C GLY A 466 20.59 -11.83 30.43
N ALA A 467 21.56 -12.74 30.58
CA ALA A 467 22.89 -12.58 30.00
C ALA A 467 22.88 -13.05 28.54
N ALA A 468 23.68 -12.44 27.67
CA ALA A 468 23.91 -12.94 26.32
C ALA A 468 24.71 -14.26 26.38
N ASP A 469 24.00 -15.39 26.42
CA ASP A 469 24.56 -16.73 26.60
C ASP A 469 24.02 -17.77 25.61
N GLY A 470 23.25 -17.33 24.62
CA GLY A 470 22.64 -18.18 23.60
C GLY A 470 21.44 -18.96 24.14
N SER A 471 20.74 -18.41 25.14
CA SER A 471 19.59 -19.06 25.75
C SER A 471 18.47 -18.05 26.02
N TRP A 472 17.22 -18.49 25.87
CA TRP A 472 16.08 -17.72 26.35
C TRP A 472 16.12 -17.52 27.87
N HIS A 473 15.79 -16.31 28.31
CA HIS A 473 15.62 -15.92 29.70
C HIS A 473 14.13 -15.87 30.07
N LEU A 474 13.73 -16.53 31.15
CA LEU A 474 12.39 -16.40 31.70
C LEU A 474 12.32 -15.15 32.58
N ARG A 475 11.85 -14.05 32.01
CA ARG A 475 11.81 -12.75 32.67
C ARG A 475 10.49 -12.55 33.40
N THR A 476 10.51 -12.40 34.72
CA THR A 476 9.30 -12.26 35.57
C THR A 476 8.96 -10.80 35.89
N GLY A 477 7.70 -10.51 36.25
CA GLY A 477 7.27 -9.16 36.67
C GLY A 477 6.83 -8.25 35.51
N VAL A 478 6.73 -8.82 34.30
CA VAL A 478 6.42 -8.13 33.05
C VAL A 478 5.54 -9.00 32.16
N GLY A 479 4.91 -8.39 31.17
CA GLY A 479 4.09 -9.11 30.19
C GLY A 479 2.79 -9.67 30.75
N ASN A 480 2.13 -10.46 29.92
CA ASN A 480 1.01 -11.27 30.37
C ASN A 480 1.55 -12.48 31.16
N GLY A 481 0.70 -13.12 31.96
CA GLY A 481 1.14 -14.26 32.80
C GLY A 481 2.19 -13.95 33.89
N ASP A 482 2.59 -12.68 34.07
CA ASP A 482 3.69 -12.21 34.92
C ASP A 482 5.09 -12.69 34.46
N ALA A 483 5.23 -13.15 33.21
CA ALA A 483 6.53 -13.45 32.62
C ALA A 483 6.54 -13.38 31.08
N VAL A 484 7.72 -13.13 30.50
CA VAL A 484 7.99 -13.27 29.05
C VAL A 484 9.21 -14.14 28.80
N PHE A 485 9.31 -14.72 27.60
CA PHE A 485 10.57 -15.27 27.10
C PHE A 485 11.37 -14.14 26.46
N ALA A 486 12.50 -13.81 27.07
CA ALA A 486 13.35 -12.71 26.66
C ALA A 486 14.68 -13.22 26.10
N ALA A 487 15.19 -12.58 25.06
CA ALA A 487 16.55 -12.72 24.55
C ALA A 487 17.08 -11.33 24.14
N ASP A 488 18.40 -11.25 23.92
CA ASP A 488 19.13 -10.05 23.48
C ASP A 488 19.12 -8.85 24.46
N GLU A 489 18.59 -9.02 25.67
CA GLU A 489 18.38 -7.91 26.63
C GLU A 489 19.68 -7.21 27.07
N SER A 490 20.80 -7.95 27.11
CA SER A 490 22.11 -7.44 27.57
C SER A 490 23.17 -7.42 26.48
N GLY A 491 22.81 -7.81 25.26
CA GLY A 491 23.70 -7.91 24.10
C GLY A 491 23.20 -8.96 23.13
N ALA A 492 23.63 -8.88 21.88
CA ALA A 492 23.22 -9.81 20.84
C ALA A 492 23.63 -11.26 21.18
N GLU A 493 22.69 -12.17 21.06
CA GLU A 493 22.83 -13.62 21.18
C GLU A 493 22.07 -14.33 20.05
N ASP A 494 22.01 -15.66 20.12
CA ASP A 494 21.30 -16.51 19.16
C ASP A 494 20.70 -17.67 19.96
N ALA A 495 19.50 -17.43 20.51
CA ALA A 495 18.78 -18.41 21.30
C ALA A 495 18.07 -19.42 20.39
N PRO A 496 17.99 -20.71 20.77
CA PRO A 496 17.33 -21.70 19.92
C PRO A 496 15.85 -21.38 19.70
N THR A 497 15.38 -21.53 18.46
CA THR A 497 13.98 -21.28 18.08
C THR A 497 13.01 -22.02 19.00
N LEU A 498 12.01 -21.29 19.49
CA LEU A 498 10.91 -21.79 20.30
C LEU A 498 9.79 -22.34 19.42
N LYS A 499 9.01 -23.26 19.99
CA LYS A 499 7.73 -23.72 19.47
C LYS A 499 6.69 -23.68 20.58
N THR A 500 5.71 -22.81 20.44
CA THR A 500 4.56 -22.73 21.34
C THR A 500 3.35 -23.39 20.68
N THR A 501 2.74 -24.34 21.38
CA THR A 501 1.64 -25.17 20.87
C THR A 501 0.34 -24.84 21.58
N ILE A 502 -0.69 -24.49 20.80
CA ILE A 502 -2.08 -24.42 21.28
C ILE A 502 -2.74 -25.76 20.96
N ASN A 503 -3.20 -26.45 22.00
CA ASN A 503 -3.90 -27.73 21.88
C ASN A 503 -5.41 -27.55 21.90
N SER A 504 -6.14 -28.52 21.35
CA SER A 504 -7.61 -28.56 21.38
C SER A 504 -8.28 -27.32 20.79
N VAL A 505 -7.70 -26.79 19.72
CA VAL A 505 -8.31 -25.74 18.90
C VAL A 505 -9.45 -26.37 18.11
N ALA A 506 -10.65 -25.79 18.17
CA ALA A 506 -11.81 -26.31 17.47
C ALA A 506 -11.61 -26.32 15.94
N ALA A 507 -12.44 -27.07 15.24
CA ALA A 507 -12.49 -27.01 13.78
C ALA A 507 -12.93 -25.60 13.35
N GLY A 508 -12.23 -25.01 12.38
CA GLY A 508 -12.47 -23.64 11.95
C GLY A 508 -11.31 -23.06 11.17
N THR A 509 -11.49 -21.84 10.68
CA THR A 509 -10.41 -21.05 10.07
C THR A 509 -9.98 -19.97 11.05
N TYR A 510 -8.68 -19.79 11.24
CA TYR A 510 -8.12 -18.88 12.23
C TYR A 510 -7.01 -18.03 11.62
N ASP A 511 -7.10 -16.72 11.82
CA ASP A 511 -5.97 -15.81 11.67
C ASP A 511 -5.09 -15.92 12.93
N VAL A 512 -3.79 -16.13 12.73
CA VAL A 512 -2.82 -16.45 13.78
C VAL A 512 -1.83 -15.31 13.97
N PHE A 513 -1.59 -14.96 15.24
CA PHE A 513 -0.70 -13.86 15.63
C PHE A 513 0.34 -14.34 16.65
N ALA A 514 1.56 -13.81 16.57
CA ALA A 514 2.49 -13.78 17.69
C ALA A 514 2.44 -12.41 18.38
N PHE A 515 2.68 -12.39 19.69
CA PHE A 515 2.74 -11.16 20.46
C PHE A 515 4.11 -10.97 21.09
N PHE A 516 4.64 -9.75 20.95
CA PHE A 516 5.89 -9.34 21.57
C PHE A 516 5.78 -7.93 22.14
N TRP A 517 6.57 -7.65 23.17
CA TRP A 517 6.66 -6.30 23.73
C TRP A 517 7.68 -5.47 22.95
N SER A 518 7.48 -4.15 22.90
CA SER A 518 8.52 -3.19 22.53
C SER A 518 8.46 -1.98 23.45
N ASP A 519 9.61 -1.42 23.83
CA ASP A 519 9.66 -0.09 24.44
C ASP A 519 9.41 0.96 23.36
N VAL A 520 8.63 2.00 23.65
CA VAL A 520 8.28 3.06 22.69
C VAL A 520 9.50 3.81 22.12
N ASN A 521 10.66 3.72 22.79
CA ASN A 521 11.90 4.35 22.34
C ASN A 521 12.87 3.37 21.65
N GLN A 522 12.45 2.11 21.43
CA GLN A 522 13.27 1.06 20.84
C GLN A 522 12.46 0.31 19.78
N ASP A 523 13.15 -0.23 18.77
CA ASP A 523 12.53 -1.04 17.71
C ASP A 523 12.84 -2.52 18.00
N TRP A 524 12.24 -3.06 19.07
CA TRP A 524 12.40 -4.47 19.44
C TRP A 524 11.84 -5.38 18.34
N GLN A 525 12.44 -6.56 18.23
CA GLN A 525 12.24 -7.45 17.08
C GLN A 525 11.82 -8.84 17.54
N LEU A 526 11.13 -9.54 16.64
CA LEU A 526 10.74 -10.92 16.81
C LEU A 526 10.74 -11.61 15.45
N GLU A 527 11.41 -12.74 15.32
CA GLU A 527 11.18 -13.63 14.19
C GLU A 527 10.06 -14.61 14.54
N ALA A 528 9.05 -14.74 13.69
CA ALA A 528 7.95 -15.68 13.95
C ALA A 528 7.33 -16.23 12.66
N GLY A 529 6.74 -17.41 12.77
CA GLY A 529 6.09 -18.08 11.64
C GLY A 529 5.27 -19.31 12.03
N LEU A 530 4.54 -19.86 11.06
CA LEU A 530 3.78 -21.11 11.19
C LEU A 530 4.65 -22.37 10.87
N SER A 531 5.92 -22.15 10.49
CA SER A 531 6.92 -23.19 10.24
C SER A 531 8.28 -22.73 10.75
N ALA A 532 9.08 -23.65 11.30
CA ALA A 532 10.45 -23.35 11.74
C ALA A 532 11.38 -22.95 10.59
N ASP A 533 11.07 -23.39 9.36
CA ASP A 533 11.87 -23.10 8.16
C ASP A 533 11.44 -21.80 7.46
N ASP A 534 10.39 -21.13 7.94
CA ASP A 534 9.80 -19.94 7.32
C ASP A 534 9.39 -18.93 8.40
N LEU A 535 10.41 -18.38 9.06
CA LEU A 535 10.25 -17.31 10.04
C LEU A 535 10.44 -15.95 9.38
N MET A 536 9.70 -14.98 9.89
CA MET A 536 9.76 -13.63 9.38
C MET A 536 10.03 -12.64 10.48
N LEU A 537 10.87 -11.65 10.17
CA LEU A 537 11.15 -10.57 11.07
C LEU A 537 9.93 -9.64 11.21
N PHE A 538 9.54 -9.42 12.46
CA PHE A 538 8.58 -8.42 12.88
C PHE A 538 9.29 -7.42 13.78
N ARG A 539 8.91 -6.15 13.63
CA ARG A 539 9.42 -5.03 14.43
C ARG A 539 8.27 -4.05 14.67
N MET A 540 8.48 -3.03 15.50
CA MET A 540 7.45 -2.03 15.81
C MET A 540 6.88 -1.40 14.54
N ARG A 541 7.76 -0.97 13.61
CA ARG A 541 7.34 -0.39 12.32
C ARG A 541 6.61 -1.35 11.39
N GLY A 542 6.79 -2.66 11.54
CA GLY A 542 6.18 -3.70 10.71
C GLY A 542 4.94 -4.35 11.34
N SER A 543 4.65 -4.07 12.61
CA SER A 543 3.60 -4.71 13.41
C SER A 543 2.57 -3.70 13.89
N GLN A 544 1.37 -4.15 14.25
CA GLN A 544 0.37 -3.25 14.85
C GLN A 544 0.55 -3.26 16.36
N GLN A 545 0.42 -2.11 17.03
CA GLN A 545 0.23 -2.10 18.48
C GLN A 545 -1.09 -2.81 18.79
N ALA A 546 -1.09 -3.69 19.79
CA ALA A 546 -2.29 -4.39 20.20
C ALA A 546 -3.21 -3.45 20.99
N GLU A 547 -4.51 -3.51 20.72
CA GLU A 547 -5.52 -2.72 21.41
C GLU A 547 -6.47 -3.63 22.19
N ALA A 548 -6.95 -3.17 23.35
CA ALA A 548 -7.69 -4.02 24.28
C ALA A 548 -9.04 -4.52 23.71
N ASP A 549 -9.66 -3.78 22.80
CA ASP A 549 -10.93 -4.12 22.15
C ASP A 549 -10.79 -5.18 21.05
N GLN A 550 -9.56 -5.55 20.68
CA GLN A 550 -9.27 -6.61 19.72
C GLN A 550 -9.40 -8.00 20.32
N PHE A 551 -9.53 -8.13 21.64
CA PHE A 551 -9.48 -9.41 22.37
C PHE A 551 -10.82 -9.79 23.00
N ASP A 552 -11.10 -11.09 23.09
CA ASP A 552 -12.23 -11.63 23.85
C ASP A 552 -11.96 -11.71 25.37
N GLY A 553 -10.69 -11.48 25.75
CA GLY A 553 -10.20 -11.43 27.12
C GLY A 553 -9.77 -10.02 27.53
N SER A 554 -8.82 -9.94 28.46
CA SER A 554 -8.26 -8.67 28.91
C SER A 554 -6.75 -8.80 29.11
N PRO A 555 -5.98 -9.10 28.04
CA PRO A 555 -4.54 -9.07 28.13
C PRO A 555 -4.06 -7.65 28.43
N VAL A 556 -2.91 -7.55 29.08
CA VAL A 556 -2.18 -6.30 29.27
C VAL A 556 -1.59 -5.91 27.92
N VAL A 557 -2.02 -4.77 27.38
CA VAL A 557 -1.54 -4.24 26.09
C VAL A 557 -0.51 -3.11 26.25
N ASP A 558 -0.45 -2.50 27.44
CA ASP A 558 0.53 -1.47 27.79
C ASP A 558 1.08 -1.70 29.20
N GLN A 559 2.40 -1.54 29.36
CA GLN A 559 3.09 -1.63 30.65
C GLN A 559 4.24 -0.63 30.75
N GLY A 560 3.99 0.50 31.41
CA GLY A 560 5.00 1.55 31.58
C GLY A 560 5.32 2.24 30.26
N SER A 561 6.56 2.15 29.79
CA SER A 561 7.03 2.66 28.48
C SER A 561 6.94 1.62 27.36
N ARG A 562 6.31 0.47 27.61
CA ARG A 562 6.25 -0.64 26.67
C ARG A 562 4.82 -0.90 26.26
N SER A 563 4.67 -1.34 25.02
CA SER A 563 3.40 -1.72 24.43
C SER A 563 3.54 -3.10 23.79
N LEU A 564 2.43 -3.84 23.79
CA LEU A 564 2.32 -5.14 23.15
C LEU A 564 2.09 -4.93 21.65
N TYR A 565 2.80 -5.66 20.81
CA TYR A 565 2.69 -5.65 19.36
C TYR A 565 2.21 -7.00 18.85
N ARG A 566 1.35 -6.98 17.83
CA ARG A 566 0.85 -8.17 17.14
C ARG A 566 1.50 -8.36 15.78
N ALA A 567 2.08 -9.54 15.59
CA ALA A 567 2.68 -10.02 14.36
C ALA A 567 1.74 -11.01 13.67
N TYR A 568 1.14 -10.63 12.54
CA TYR A 568 0.30 -11.54 11.74
C TYR A 568 1.15 -12.59 11.04
N LEU A 569 0.93 -13.87 11.38
CA LEU A 569 1.73 -15.00 10.91
C LEU A 569 1.11 -15.72 9.71
N GLY A 570 -0.20 -15.57 9.52
CA GLY A 570 -0.97 -16.24 8.48
C GLY A 570 -2.27 -16.82 9.00
N ARG A 571 -2.86 -17.68 8.19
CA ARG A 571 -4.18 -18.27 8.37
C ARG A 571 -4.11 -19.79 8.33
N VAL A 572 -4.72 -20.41 9.34
CA VAL A 572 -4.77 -21.87 9.49
C VAL A 572 -6.22 -22.34 9.37
N ASN A 573 -6.44 -23.42 8.62
CA ASN A 573 -7.74 -24.09 8.55
C ASN A 573 -7.65 -25.48 9.19
N LEU A 574 -8.48 -25.72 10.20
CA LEU A 574 -8.59 -26.98 10.92
C LEU A 574 -9.90 -27.69 10.55
N ALA A 575 -9.82 -28.83 9.88
CA ALA A 575 -10.99 -29.62 9.48
C ALA A 575 -11.69 -30.34 10.65
N ALA A 576 -10.99 -30.51 11.77
CA ALA A 576 -11.46 -31.10 13.02
C ALA A 576 -10.70 -30.44 14.18
N GLU A 577 -11.08 -30.73 15.43
CA GLU A 577 -10.27 -30.29 16.58
C GLU A 577 -8.81 -30.70 16.40
N GLY A 578 -7.89 -29.76 16.63
CA GLY A 578 -6.47 -29.93 16.33
C GLY A 578 -5.54 -29.05 17.16
N THR A 579 -4.32 -28.92 16.65
CA THR A 579 -3.25 -28.14 17.27
C THR A 579 -2.77 -27.07 16.32
N ILE A 580 -2.36 -25.92 16.85
CA ILE A 580 -1.66 -24.87 16.11
C ILE A 580 -0.29 -24.68 16.76
N ASP A 581 0.77 -24.86 15.98
CA ASP A 581 2.15 -24.63 16.39
C ASP A 581 2.61 -23.28 15.82
N VAL A 582 3.21 -22.44 16.66
CA VAL A 582 3.86 -21.19 16.27
C VAL A 582 5.32 -21.27 16.66
N PHE A 583 6.19 -20.88 15.73
CA PHE A 583 7.63 -20.88 15.89
C PHE A 583 8.12 -19.45 16.09
N VAL A 584 9.05 -19.26 17.03
CA VAL A 584 9.53 -17.94 17.44
C VAL A 584 11.04 -17.96 17.63
N ASN A 585 11.71 -16.94 17.12
CA ASN A 585 13.14 -16.74 17.24
C ASN A 585 13.45 -15.30 17.67
N ASP A 586 14.60 -15.09 18.29
CA ASP A 586 15.03 -13.81 18.87
C ASP A 586 15.56 -12.80 17.83
N SER A 587 15.80 -13.25 16.59
CA SER A 587 16.41 -12.50 15.49
C SER A 587 17.85 -12.07 15.82
N THR A 588 18.81 -12.33 14.94
CA THR A 588 20.25 -12.07 15.24
C THR A 588 20.65 -10.58 15.12
N GLY A 589 19.74 -9.65 15.44
CA GLY A 589 19.67 -8.29 14.91
C GLY A 589 20.56 -7.20 15.54
N GLY A 590 21.54 -7.51 16.39
CA GLY A 590 22.56 -6.52 16.82
C GLY A 590 22.13 -5.51 17.90
N ALA A 591 23.08 -4.69 18.35
CA ALA A 591 23.02 -4.00 19.64
C ALA A 591 21.84 -3.00 19.79
N SER A 592 21.10 -3.11 20.91
CA SER A 592 19.90 -2.33 21.33
C SER A 592 18.54 -2.90 20.88
N GLN A 593 18.52 -4.16 20.47
CA GLN A 593 17.29 -4.91 20.18
C GLN A 593 17.09 -5.95 21.28
N ALA A 594 15.84 -6.21 21.64
CA ALA A 594 15.45 -7.29 22.53
C ALA A 594 14.30 -8.05 21.88
N ALA A 595 14.23 -9.35 22.11
CA ALA A 595 13.08 -10.16 21.74
C ALA A 595 12.31 -10.53 23.00
N TRP A 596 11.19 -9.87 23.26
CA TRP A 596 10.32 -10.18 24.40
C TRP A 596 9.05 -10.85 23.89
N TYR A 597 9.10 -12.16 23.75
CA TYR A 597 7.98 -12.98 23.31
C TYR A 597 7.01 -13.25 24.46
N ASP A 598 5.73 -12.91 24.24
CA ASP A 598 4.68 -12.96 25.28
C ASP A 598 3.67 -14.08 25.02
N GLY A 599 3.22 -14.29 23.78
CA GLY A 599 2.14 -15.25 23.53
C GLY A 599 1.68 -15.37 22.08
N ILE A 600 0.61 -16.14 21.88
CA ILE A 600 -0.05 -16.37 20.58
C ILE A 600 -1.49 -15.84 20.64
N GLY A 601 -2.00 -15.34 19.52
CA GLY A 601 -3.41 -15.01 19.32
C GLY A 601 -4.05 -15.84 18.22
N LEU A 602 -5.29 -16.24 18.45
CA LEU A 602 -6.15 -16.83 17.41
C LEU A 602 -7.41 -15.99 17.25
N ALA A 603 -7.68 -15.50 16.04
CA ALA A 603 -8.96 -14.89 15.69
C ALA A 603 -9.72 -15.82 14.73
N GLU A 604 -10.91 -16.28 15.14
CA GLU A 604 -11.74 -17.12 14.27
C GLU A 604 -12.24 -16.29 13.08
N VAL A 605 -12.06 -16.82 11.88
CA VAL A 605 -12.55 -16.24 10.64
C VAL A 605 -13.80 -16.99 10.22
N THR A 606 -14.92 -16.26 10.18
CA THR A 606 -16.21 -16.79 9.76
C THR A 606 -16.65 -16.10 8.47
N SER A 607 -17.48 -16.76 7.68
CA SER A 607 -18.06 -16.10 6.51
C SER A 607 -19.07 -15.04 6.96
N ALA A 608 -18.88 -13.79 6.52
CA ALA A 608 -19.84 -12.71 6.67
C ALA A 608 -21.16 -13.03 5.94
N ILE A 609 -21.10 -13.90 4.93
CA ILE A 609 -22.22 -14.25 4.06
C ILE A 609 -22.98 -15.47 4.60
N ALA A 610 -23.62 -15.27 5.75
CA ALA A 610 -24.89 -15.95 6.00
C ALA A 610 -25.84 -14.96 6.67
N ARG A 611 -26.51 -14.13 5.85
CA ARG A 611 -27.72 -13.39 6.21
C ARG A 611 -28.97 -14.08 5.63
N PRO A 612 -29.26 -15.36 5.96
CA PRO A 612 -30.33 -16.11 5.34
C PRO A 612 -31.68 -15.40 5.47
N GLY A 613 -32.28 -15.08 4.34
CA GLY A 613 -33.58 -14.41 4.26
C GLY A 613 -33.51 -12.89 4.08
N ASP A 614 -32.34 -12.26 4.21
CA ASP A 614 -32.13 -10.83 3.90
C ASP A 614 -31.83 -10.71 2.40
N TYR A 615 -32.86 -10.71 1.58
CA TYR A 615 -32.77 -10.73 0.13
C TYR A 615 -32.65 -9.34 -0.50
N ASN A 616 -32.81 -8.27 0.28
CA ASN A 616 -32.53 -6.91 -0.18
C ASN A 616 -31.21 -6.34 0.38
N ASP A 617 -30.51 -7.11 1.22
CA ASP A 617 -29.21 -6.82 1.81
C ASP A 617 -29.20 -5.67 2.84
N ASP A 618 -30.36 -5.26 3.35
CA ASP A 618 -30.48 -4.12 4.25
C ASP A 618 -30.18 -4.44 5.72
N GLY A 619 -29.93 -5.71 6.04
CA GLY A 619 -29.61 -6.20 7.38
C GLY A 619 -30.85 -6.56 8.21
N VAL A 620 -32.05 -6.44 7.67
CA VAL A 620 -33.31 -6.80 8.31
C VAL A 620 -34.06 -7.78 7.44
N VAL A 621 -34.42 -8.95 7.98
CA VAL A 621 -35.32 -9.88 7.27
C VAL A 621 -36.76 -9.44 7.50
N ASP A 622 -37.36 -8.75 6.54
CA ASP A 622 -38.72 -8.27 6.60
C ASP A 622 -39.53 -8.49 5.30
N ALA A 623 -40.62 -7.74 5.13
CA ALA A 623 -41.50 -7.87 3.98
C ALA A 623 -40.87 -7.40 2.66
N ALA A 624 -39.86 -6.56 2.71
CA ALA A 624 -39.11 -6.11 1.54
C ALA A 624 -38.33 -7.28 0.92
N ASP A 625 -37.71 -8.14 1.72
CA ASP A 625 -37.01 -9.34 1.23
C ASP A 625 -37.94 -10.31 0.53
N TYR A 626 -39.17 -10.46 1.04
CA TYR A 626 -40.18 -11.28 0.40
C TYR A 626 -40.50 -10.76 -1.01
N THR A 627 -40.53 -9.44 -1.20
CA THR A 627 -40.78 -8.89 -2.53
C THR A 627 -39.62 -9.19 -3.48
N VAL A 628 -38.38 -9.16 -3.00
CA VAL A 628 -37.20 -9.55 -3.79
C VAL A 628 -37.25 -11.02 -4.16
N TRP A 629 -37.47 -11.93 -3.20
CA TRP A 629 -37.63 -13.36 -3.48
C TRP A 629 -38.75 -13.64 -4.48
N ARG A 630 -39.93 -13.07 -4.25
CA ARG A 630 -41.10 -13.33 -5.11
C ARG A 630 -40.86 -12.88 -6.55
N ASP A 631 -40.28 -11.69 -6.73
CA ASP A 631 -40.06 -11.11 -8.04
C ASP A 631 -38.98 -11.89 -8.81
N GLN A 632 -37.95 -12.39 -8.11
CA GLN A 632 -36.90 -13.22 -8.70
C GLN A 632 -37.36 -14.67 -8.95
N MET A 633 -38.20 -15.23 -8.09
CA MET A 633 -38.81 -16.56 -8.28
C MET A 633 -39.65 -16.62 -9.56
N ALA A 634 -40.29 -15.51 -9.94
CA ALA A 634 -41.04 -15.41 -11.19
C ALA A 634 -40.16 -15.48 -12.46
N LEU A 635 -38.84 -15.30 -12.32
CA LEU A 635 -37.86 -15.37 -13.41
C LEU A 635 -37.27 -16.79 -13.60
N GLY A 636 -37.61 -17.76 -12.74
CA GLY A 636 -37.20 -19.16 -12.86
C GLY A 636 -35.68 -19.33 -12.83
N GLU A 637 -35.10 -20.04 -13.80
CA GLU A 637 -33.65 -20.31 -13.88
C GLU A 637 -32.78 -19.06 -14.14
N LEU A 638 -33.39 -17.89 -14.37
CA LEU A 638 -32.71 -16.61 -14.52
C LEU A 638 -32.74 -15.74 -13.26
N GLY A 639 -33.46 -16.16 -12.22
CA GLY A 639 -33.57 -15.42 -10.95
C GLY A 639 -32.36 -15.62 -10.05
N ALA A 640 -31.93 -14.55 -9.39
CA ALA A 640 -30.93 -14.58 -8.33
C ALA A 640 -31.34 -13.61 -7.21
N ILE A 641 -31.08 -13.98 -5.95
CA ILE A 641 -31.27 -13.11 -4.80
C ILE A 641 -29.96 -13.02 -3.98
N PRO A 642 -29.63 -11.85 -3.41
CA PRO A 642 -28.59 -11.69 -2.40
C PRO A 642 -28.75 -12.69 -1.25
N ASN A 643 -27.65 -13.05 -0.56
CA ASN A 643 -27.66 -13.91 0.62
C ASN A 643 -28.37 -15.29 0.48
N ASN A 644 -28.53 -15.80 -0.75
CA ASN A 644 -29.19 -17.09 -1.03
C ASN A 644 -28.31 -18.33 -0.84
N GLU A 645 -27.08 -18.14 -0.37
CA GLU A 645 -26.01 -19.14 -0.36
C GLU A 645 -26.26 -20.34 0.59
N THR A 646 -27.38 -20.34 1.34
CA THR A 646 -27.58 -21.30 2.44
C THR A 646 -28.33 -22.59 2.08
N VAL A 647 -29.05 -22.66 0.95
CA VAL A 647 -29.89 -23.82 0.59
C VAL A 647 -29.86 -24.19 -0.90
N THR A 648 -29.99 -23.24 -1.82
CA THR A 648 -29.90 -23.51 -3.27
C THR A 648 -29.02 -22.48 -4.00
N PRO A 649 -27.70 -22.71 -4.09
CA PRO A 649 -26.80 -21.80 -4.79
C PRO A 649 -27.19 -21.59 -6.26
N GLY A 650 -27.25 -20.34 -6.70
CA GLY A 650 -27.47 -19.95 -8.10
C GLY A 650 -28.90 -20.18 -8.64
N ARG A 651 -29.88 -20.49 -7.79
CA ARG A 651 -31.31 -20.60 -8.17
C ARG A 651 -32.20 -20.03 -7.07
N VAL A 652 -33.31 -19.40 -7.46
CA VAL A 652 -34.37 -19.02 -6.52
C VAL A 652 -35.41 -20.13 -6.46
N THR A 653 -35.68 -20.64 -5.27
CA THR A 653 -36.52 -21.83 -5.05
C THR A 653 -37.55 -21.61 -3.93
N MET A 654 -38.35 -22.63 -3.65
CA MET A 654 -39.32 -22.59 -2.54
C MET A 654 -38.63 -22.83 -1.19
N GLU A 655 -37.47 -23.47 -1.20
CA GLU A 655 -36.61 -23.65 -0.04
C GLU A 655 -36.09 -22.30 0.47
N ASP A 656 -35.80 -21.36 -0.42
CA ASP A 656 -35.42 -19.98 -0.09
C ASP A 656 -36.56 -19.24 0.64
N TYR A 657 -37.81 -19.44 0.20
CA TYR A 657 -38.96 -18.91 0.95
C TYR A 657 -39.07 -19.48 2.37
N GLN A 658 -38.75 -20.76 2.57
CA GLN A 658 -38.73 -21.34 3.91
C GLN A 658 -37.62 -20.72 4.75
N VAL A 659 -36.48 -20.39 4.15
CA VAL A 659 -35.37 -19.68 4.80
C VAL A 659 -35.79 -18.27 5.22
N TRP A 660 -36.36 -17.47 4.32
CA TRP A 660 -36.94 -16.17 4.68
C TRP A 660 -37.98 -16.29 5.80
N LEU A 661 -38.93 -17.22 5.67
CA LEU A 661 -39.99 -17.40 6.66
C LEU A 661 -39.44 -17.76 8.04
N SER A 662 -38.40 -18.61 8.09
CA SER A 662 -37.74 -19.01 9.33
C SER A 662 -36.93 -17.89 9.99
N ASN A 663 -36.52 -16.89 9.21
CA ASN A 663 -35.75 -15.74 9.67
C ASN A 663 -36.57 -14.44 9.70
N TYR A 664 -37.88 -14.46 9.44
CA TYR A 664 -38.69 -13.24 9.41
C TYR A 664 -38.65 -12.48 10.75
N GLY A 665 -38.29 -11.20 10.69
CA GLY A 665 -38.05 -10.33 11.83
C GLY A 665 -36.64 -10.45 12.44
N ARG A 666 -35.74 -11.23 11.83
CA ARG A 666 -34.35 -11.35 12.27
C ARG A 666 -33.58 -10.13 11.81
N TRP A 667 -32.89 -9.53 12.77
CA TRP A 667 -31.95 -8.45 12.53
C TRP A 667 -30.56 -9.05 12.47
N TYR A 668 -29.90 -8.89 11.33
CA TYR A 668 -28.45 -9.08 11.26
C TYR A 668 -27.86 -7.74 11.67
N PRO A 669 -27.00 -7.70 12.70
CA PRO A 669 -26.16 -6.53 12.85
C PRO A 669 -25.48 -6.38 11.49
N GLN A 670 -25.80 -5.30 10.77
CA GLN A 670 -24.78 -4.69 9.93
C GLN A 670 -23.59 -4.65 10.87
N GLY A 671 -22.53 -5.40 10.54
CA GLY A 671 -21.30 -5.23 11.28
C GLY A 671 -21.12 -3.72 11.43
N PRO A 672 -20.63 -3.22 12.58
CA PRO A 672 -20.04 -1.90 12.49
C PRO A 672 -19.20 -1.93 11.21
N LEU A 673 -19.23 -0.87 10.39
CA LEU A 673 -18.06 -0.59 9.60
C LEU A 673 -16.95 -0.63 10.65
N ILE A 674 -16.26 -1.77 10.75
CA ILE A 674 -15.06 -1.86 11.54
C ILE A 674 -14.09 -1.14 10.61
N SER A 675 -14.22 0.18 10.53
CA SER A 675 -13.03 0.95 10.81
C SER A 675 -12.61 0.39 12.16
N SER A 676 -11.57 -0.45 12.16
CA SER A 676 -10.62 -0.28 13.24
C SER A 676 -10.27 1.20 13.15
N LEU A 677 -10.99 2.00 13.93
CA LEU A 677 -10.37 3.17 14.51
C LEU A 677 -9.11 2.55 15.09
N THR A 678 -7.96 2.95 14.55
CA THR A 678 -6.67 2.47 15.02
C THR A 678 -6.08 3.61 15.86
N PRO A 679 -6.66 4.02 17.00
CA PRO A 679 -6.01 4.99 17.87
C PRO A 679 -4.88 4.30 18.61
N GLU A 680 -3.64 4.60 18.26
CA GLU A 680 -2.55 4.33 19.19
C GLU A 680 -2.78 5.15 20.48
N PRO A 681 -2.81 4.52 21.66
CA PRO A 681 -2.97 5.25 22.90
C PRO A 681 -1.69 6.07 23.16
N THR A 682 -1.82 7.40 23.13
CA THR A 682 -0.79 8.26 23.72
C THR A 682 -0.65 7.92 25.21
N GLY A 683 0.58 7.67 25.66
CA GLY A 683 0.90 7.52 27.07
C GLY A 683 0.53 8.80 27.84
N LEU A 684 -0.68 8.88 28.36
CA LEU A 684 -1.13 9.98 29.21
C LEU A 684 -1.03 9.60 30.68
N SER A 685 -0.11 10.25 31.39
CA SER A 685 -0.29 10.61 32.79
C SER A 685 0.64 11.74 33.20
N LEU A 686 0.13 12.98 33.23
CA LEU A 686 0.26 13.91 34.37
C LEU A 686 -0.47 15.24 34.10
N ALA A 687 -1.77 15.26 34.37
CA ALA A 687 -2.50 16.50 34.65
C ALA A 687 -3.03 16.43 36.09
N VAL A 688 -2.32 17.06 37.03
CA VAL A 688 -2.78 17.27 38.41
C VAL A 688 -2.62 18.74 38.78
N LEU A 689 -3.78 19.40 38.91
CA LEU A 689 -4.13 20.53 39.78
C LEU A 689 -3.39 21.88 39.63
N ALA A 690 -4.08 22.85 39.01
CA ALA A 690 -4.07 24.24 39.48
C ALA A 690 -5.37 24.98 39.09
N ILE A 691 -6.41 24.87 39.92
CA ILE A 691 -7.53 25.83 39.94
C ILE A 691 -7.31 26.81 41.09
N ALA A 692 -7.58 28.08 40.79
CA ALA A 692 -7.75 29.24 41.67
C ALA A 692 -6.48 30.00 42.11
N SER A 693 -6.19 31.12 41.43
CA SER A 693 -6.59 32.45 41.93
C SER A 693 -5.92 33.58 41.14
N ALA A 694 -6.64 34.15 40.18
CA ALA A 694 -6.35 35.48 39.64
C ALA A 694 -7.54 36.40 39.95
N CYS A 695 -7.55 36.99 41.14
CA CYS A 695 -8.37 38.16 41.42
C CYS A 695 -7.83 38.93 42.64
N LYS A 696 -7.02 39.98 42.39
CA LYS A 696 -7.21 41.36 42.88
C LYS A 696 -5.90 42.17 42.86
N CYS A 697 -6.00 43.34 42.22
CA CYS A 697 -5.11 44.48 42.36
C CYS A 697 -4.84 44.83 43.84
N SER A 698 -3.62 45.28 44.18
CA SER A 698 -3.28 46.71 44.26
C SER A 698 -2.00 47.00 45.07
N LYS A 699 -1.14 47.81 44.43
CA LYS A 699 -0.41 49.00 44.94
C LYS A 699 0.51 48.94 46.20
N ARG A 700 1.68 49.60 45.96
CA ARG A 700 2.58 50.41 46.82
C ARG A 700 3.71 49.65 47.53
N ALA A 701 4.98 49.88 47.16
CA ALA A 701 5.87 51.02 47.52
C ALA A 701 6.88 50.51 48.58
N ALA A 702 8.17 50.87 48.67
CA ALA A 702 9.08 51.78 47.99
C ALA A 702 10.53 51.39 48.43
N GLU A 703 11.51 52.10 47.88
CA GLU A 703 12.85 52.37 48.46
C GLU A 703 13.86 51.20 48.48
N ARG A 704 15.09 51.30 47.94
CA ARG A 704 15.98 52.41 47.55
C ARG A 704 16.82 52.04 46.34
#